data_AF-A7HHZ3-F1
#
_entry.id   AF-A7HHZ3-F1
#
_cell.length_a   1.000
_cell.length_b   1.000
_cell.length_c   1.000
_cell.angle_alpha   90.00
_cell.angle_beta   90.00
_cell.angle_gamma   90.00
#
_symmetry.space_group_name_H-M   'P 1'
#
loop_
_entity.id
_entity.type
_entity.pdbx_description
1 polymer ?
#
loop_
_entity_poly.entity_id
_entity_poly.type
_entity_poly.pdbx_seq_one_letter_code
_entity_poly.pdbx_strand_id
1 'polypeptide(L)'
;MMRQFFKGMGVLLLAGSLALAGCSGENGAAGAPGRDGTDGTDGTNGTDGTNGTDGTDVTRTATLESCAGCHTDAGARHQAIYDQYTDASTLNVTIDGVSSVLNADNTTYTSTLTFTVTKGGAPYVDAGLAQLDQKRFIANKYDSATRQFVTTEITYGNPTATAVAGQYEVTSATATFAPESSNAQAYVYVAAGVIGSEGMTLYTDVSNAGLAFGDVGTYESAANVSGCEKCHGSPYLKHGYRAAAVEGLPDFAACKACHLDNKAGGHQGWQLLVDDPLAYATQGGVLTDAQKTKYAYKRSVMADTHMSHAMEFAYPQSMANCVTCHEGKLDLVLADANFTPATCKTCHPVTGTGGTDEKRAPALKDLIAAKNAAAMHPDLYTAGATACTGCHKAGGLGKAFSELHSGYDKLIYADVAGALTKYSSAFTADISNASLDAANANLLKFTVTVTENADVAGLSVNEVVPTAYVAPYGYGTKDFILAAKNQKLTATAAAGWTITAGTSTATSKSWLVSADLAVVGGATWTDKIKDGTIKRVELAVLAFLPNLDGVTYIPHGATTPATAPVALNAVTKTFDLVAKRFAPAVAIVDANKCNACHDALGTTFHTADRGGNVVACRLCHTTLNGGSHLEMQSRSIDSYVHAIHAMQPFDIGDINFDVTTDAGKVAKMRYEHHIASTYPNFTLLNCESCHNPGTYEVPDQSASLPGVLSASDTVANRAIAGVPSYVTGPASRACGSCHRTQVINQDNAGALTAINDHTATFGTLIEAGTGVLDATIKSLMALFK
;
A
#
# COMPACT_ATOMS: atom_id res chain seq x y z
N MET A 1 -12.02 -22.88 -7.05
CA MET A 1 -12.74 -23.82 -6.13
C MET A 1 -12.26 -23.74 -4.67
N MET A 2 -11.62 -22.64 -4.22
CA MET A 2 -10.99 -22.58 -2.88
C MET A 2 -11.29 -21.27 -2.11
N ARG A 3 -12.45 -20.64 -2.38
CA ARG A 3 -12.84 -19.36 -1.74
C ARG A 3 -14.16 -19.37 -0.97
N GLN A 4 -14.80 -20.53 -0.80
CA GLN A 4 -16.06 -20.64 -0.04
C GLN A 4 -15.91 -21.28 1.36
N PHE A 5 -14.70 -21.67 1.77
CA PHE A 5 -14.50 -22.46 3.01
C PHE A 5 -14.19 -21.66 4.29
N PHE A 6 -14.08 -20.33 4.26
CA PHE A 6 -13.64 -19.54 5.43
C PHE A 6 -14.72 -18.75 6.17
N LYS A 7 -16.01 -18.98 5.91
CA LYS A 7 -17.11 -18.28 6.63
C LYS A 7 -17.47 -18.87 8.01
N GLY A 8 -16.70 -19.80 8.58
CA GLY A 8 -17.21 -20.69 9.65
C GLY A 8 -16.44 -20.85 10.96
N MET A 9 -15.27 -20.23 11.20
CA MET A 9 -14.41 -20.60 12.36
C MET A 9 -13.98 -19.44 13.27
N GLY A 10 -14.80 -18.38 13.38
CA GLY A 10 -14.53 -17.24 14.26
C GLY A 10 -15.44 -17.13 15.50
N VAL A 11 -16.14 -18.20 15.90
CA VAL A 11 -17.02 -18.18 17.08
C VAL A 11 -16.90 -19.50 17.83
N LEU A 12 -15.86 -19.64 18.64
CA LEU A 12 -15.82 -20.65 19.71
C LEU A 12 -14.77 -20.27 20.75
N LEU A 13 -15.13 -19.40 21.70
CA LEU A 13 -14.53 -19.29 23.05
C LEU A 13 -15.21 -18.16 23.85
N LEU A 14 -16.45 -18.39 24.30
CA LEU A 14 -16.97 -18.02 25.63
C LEU A 14 -18.46 -18.40 25.71
N ALA A 15 -18.75 -19.61 26.19
CA ALA A 15 -20.07 -19.98 26.65
C ALA A 15 -19.92 -20.52 28.07
N GLY A 16 -20.43 -19.74 29.04
CA GLY A 16 -20.47 -20.08 30.46
C GLY A 16 -21.79 -19.60 31.06
N SER A 17 -22.84 -20.37 30.82
CA SER A 17 -24.00 -20.68 31.70
C SER A 17 -24.53 -19.61 32.66
N LEU A 18 -25.81 -19.23 32.49
CA LEU A 18 -26.82 -19.38 33.56
C LEU A 18 -28.25 -19.39 32.99
N ALA A 19 -29.15 -20.00 33.75
CA ALA A 19 -30.30 -20.76 33.30
C ALA A 19 -31.63 -20.27 33.91
N LEU A 20 -32.70 -20.50 33.13
CA LEU A 20 -34.07 -20.92 33.49
C LEU A 20 -35.19 -19.93 33.93
N ALA A 21 -36.37 -20.26 33.38
CA ALA A 21 -37.77 -20.00 33.77
C ALA A 21 -38.32 -18.58 33.49
N GLY A 22 -39.39 -18.34 32.73
CA GLY A 22 -40.55 -19.16 32.35
C GLY A 22 -41.79 -18.62 33.05
N CYS A 23 -42.73 -18.02 32.30
CA CYS A 23 -44.20 -18.04 32.53
C CYS A 23 -44.92 -17.08 31.56
N SER A 24 -45.82 -17.66 30.76
CA SER A 24 -46.88 -17.02 30.00
C SER A 24 -48.06 -16.65 30.91
N GLY A 25 -48.70 -15.49 30.69
CA GLY A 25 -49.95 -15.09 31.35
C GLY A 25 -50.77 -14.16 30.44
N GLU A 26 -52.05 -14.51 30.27
CA GLU A 26 -52.99 -14.00 29.27
C GLU A 26 -53.68 -12.66 29.63
N ASN A 27 -54.36 -12.12 28.61
CA ASN A 27 -55.03 -10.83 28.55
C ASN A 27 -56.14 -10.61 29.60
N GLY A 28 -56.23 -9.38 30.12
CA GLY A 28 -57.35 -8.85 30.91
C GLY A 28 -58.12 -7.75 30.16
N ALA A 29 -59.43 -7.68 30.42
CA ALA A 29 -60.48 -7.09 29.59
C ALA A 29 -60.56 -5.54 29.51
N ALA A 30 -61.25 -5.05 28.47
CA ALA A 30 -61.61 -3.65 28.28
C ALA A 30 -62.72 -3.18 29.23
N GLY A 31 -62.54 -2.00 29.84
CA GLY A 31 -63.53 -1.30 30.67
C GLY A 31 -64.22 -0.14 29.94
N ALA A 32 -65.46 0.15 30.34
CA ALA A 32 -66.54 0.83 29.63
C ALA A 32 -66.34 2.32 29.20
N PRO A 33 -67.11 2.81 28.20
CA PRO A 33 -67.09 4.22 27.80
C PRO A 33 -68.03 5.13 28.62
N GLY A 34 -67.53 6.34 28.92
CA GLY A 34 -68.25 7.61 28.74
C GLY A 34 -68.96 8.26 29.95
N ARG A 35 -68.57 9.51 30.23
CA ARG A 35 -69.50 10.60 30.57
C ARG A 35 -69.11 11.84 29.76
N ASP A 36 -70.09 12.54 29.20
CA ASP A 36 -69.88 13.81 28.50
C ASP A 36 -69.49 14.96 29.44
N GLY A 37 -68.81 15.93 28.86
CA GLY A 37 -67.99 16.94 29.54
C GLY A 37 -68.73 18.05 30.26
N THR A 38 -67.96 18.78 31.07
CA THR A 38 -68.30 20.11 31.58
C THR A 38 -67.50 21.14 30.81
N ASP A 39 -68.12 22.28 30.48
CA ASP A 39 -67.47 23.39 29.80
C ASP A 39 -66.27 23.92 30.59
N GLY A 40 -65.26 24.36 29.85
CA GLY A 40 -63.93 24.72 30.37
C GLY A 40 -63.93 25.90 31.34
N THR A 41 -63.06 25.80 32.33
CA THR A 41 -62.57 26.97 33.07
C THR A 41 -61.50 27.66 32.23
N ASP A 42 -61.47 29.00 32.25
CA ASP A 42 -60.42 29.78 31.60
C ASP A 42 -59.04 29.26 31.99
N GLY A 43 -58.19 29.04 31.00
CA GLY A 43 -56.83 28.56 31.22
C GLY A 43 -56.11 29.48 32.20
N THR A 44 -55.56 28.90 33.27
CA THR A 44 -54.49 29.56 34.02
C THR A 44 -53.35 29.84 33.04
N ASN A 45 -52.74 31.03 33.14
CA ASN A 45 -51.50 31.31 32.40
C ASN A 45 -50.57 30.11 32.57
N GLY A 46 -50.08 29.57 31.44
CA GLY A 46 -49.15 28.45 31.47
C GLY A 46 -48.01 28.80 32.42
N THR A 47 -47.66 27.86 33.32
CA THR A 47 -46.35 27.90 33.97
C THR A 47 -45.31 28.13 32.88
N ASP A 48 -44.41 29.09 33.09
CA ASP A 48 -43.19 29.21 32.29
C ASP A 48 -42.66 27.79 32.10
N GLY A 49 -42.42 27.41 30.83
CA GLY A 49 -41.82 26.12 30.55
C GLY A 49 -40.60 25.96 31.44
N THR A 50 -40.46 24.83 32.14
CA THR A 50 -39.18 24.47 32.74
C THR A 50 -38.10 24.80 31.74
N ASN A 51 -37.11 25.61 32.12
CA ASN A 51 -35.90 25.78 31.33
C ASN A 51 -35.55 24.40 30.78
N GLY A 52 -35.37 24.29 29.46
CA GLY A 52 -34.87 23.05 28.89
C GLY A 52 -33.66 22.62 29.74
N THR A 53 -33.55 21.32 30.04
CA THR A 53 -32.36 20.81 30.72
C THR A 53 -31.14 21.45 30.08
N ASP A 54 -30.32 22.12 30.89
CA ASP A 54 -29.02 22.60 30.44
C ASP A 54 -28.37 21.47 29.64
N GLY A 55 -27.93 21.76 28.42
CA GLY A 55 -27.28 20.76 27.58
C GLY A 55 -26.20 20.05 28.39
N THR A 56 -26.15 18.73 28.32
CA THR A 56 -25.21 17.89 29.07
C THR A 56 -23.83 18.52 29.00
N ASP A 57 -23.25 18.85 30.15
CA ASP A 57 -21.92 19.45 30.21
C ASP A 57 -20.90 18.46 29.64
N VAL A 58 -20.55 18.63 28.36
CA VAL A 58 -19.58 17.81 27.63
C VAL A 58 -18.20 17.80 28.29
N THR A 59 -17.91 18.74 29.20
CA THR A 59 -16.65 18.75 29.96
C THR A 59 -16.61 17.71 31.08
N ARG A 60 -17.77 17.18 31.53
CA ARG A 60 -17.86 16.10 32.53
C ARG A 60 -17.82 14.68 31.94
N THR A 61 -17.90 14.51 30.63
CA THR A 61 -17.93 13.18 29.98
C THR A 61 -16.62 12.81 29.28
N ALA A 62 -15.75 13.77 28.95
CA ALA A 62 -14.43 13.47 28.41
C ALA A 62 -13.52 12.88 29.49
N THR A 63 -12.99 11.68 29.25
CA THR A 63 -12.09 10.97 30.16
C THR A 63 -10.76 10.67 29.49
N LEU A 64 -9.68 10.68 30.27
CA LEU A 64 -8.37 10.23 29.80
C LEU A 64 -8.48 8.75 29.40
N GLU A 65 -7.94 8.40 28.23
CA GLU A 65 -7.90 7.01 27.80
C GLU A 65 -6.89 6.22 28.62
N SER A 66 -7.28 5.03 29.04
CA SER A 66 -6.43 4.09 29.77
C SER A 66 -5.89 2.97 28.89
N CYS A 67 -6.04 3.07 27.56
CA CYS A 67 -5.61 2.07 26.59
C CYS A 67 -4.13 1.70 26.76
N ALA A 68 -3.24 2.67 26.97
CA ALA A 68 -1.82 2.42 27.17
C ALA A 68 -1.51 1.60 28.43
N GLY A 69 -2.39 1.63 29.45
CA GLY A 69 -2.25 0.83 30.66
C GLY A 69 -2.70 -0.63 30.49
N CYS A 70 -3.75 -0.88 29.70
CA CYS A 70 -4.27 -2.25 29.46
C CYS A 70 -3.62 -2.94 28.25
N HIS A 71 -3.19 -2.16 27.26
CA HIS A 71 -2.57 -2.62 26.02
C HIS A 71 -1.09 -2.24 25.97
N THR A 72 -0.39 -2.39 27.10
CA THR A 72 1.06 -2.22 27.14
C THR A 72 1.71 -3.14 26.11
N ASP A 73 2.73 -2.63 25.43
CA ASP A 73 3.55 -3.36 24.45
C ASP A 73 2.75 -4.01 23.32
N ALA A 74 1.54 -3.52 23.02
CA ALA A 74 0.71 -4.06 21.95
C ALA A 74 1.38 -3.91 20.59
N GLY A 75 2.07 -2.78 20.37
CA GLY A 75 2.85 -2.55 19.15
C GLY A 75 4.01 -3.55 19.03
N ALA A 76 4.78 -3.75 20.11
CA ALA A 76 5.88 -4.69 20.16
C ALA A 76 5.42 -6.13 19.97
N ARG A 77 4.25 -6.51 20.51
CA ARG A 77 3.66 -7.83 20.25
C ARG A 77 3.25 -8.02 18.80
N HIS A 78 2.70 -7.00 18.14
CA HIS A 78 2.42 -7.05 16.71
C HIS A 78 3.71 -7.21 15.89
N GLN A 79 4.72 -6.39 16.18
CA GLN A 79 6.01 -6.49 15.53
C GLN A 79 6.64 -7.88 15.72
N ALA A 80 6.59 -8.44 16.94
CA ALA A 80 7.10 -9.78 17.24
C ALA A 80 6.35 -10.91 16.50
N ILE A 81 5.11 -10.71 16.08
CA ILE A 81 4.42 -11.65 15.18
C ILE A 81 5.03 -11.54 13.78
N TYR A 82 5.26 -10.33 13.30
CA TYR A 82 5.92 -10.15 12.00
C TYR A 82 7.34 -10.69 11.98
N ASP A 83 8.10 -10.50 13.07
CA ASP A 83 9.49 -10.95 13.16
C ASP A 83 9.62 -12.48 13.01
N GLN A 84 8.56 -13.24 13.27
CA GLN A 84 8.51 -14.69 12.99
C GLN A 84 8.57 -15.02 11.50
N TYR A 85 8.23 -14.07 10.61
CA TYR A 85 8.33 -14.24 9.16
C TYR A 85 9.72 -13.86 8.61
N THR A 86 10.61 -13.31 9.43
CA THR A 86 11.99 -13.09 9.00
C THR A 86 12.69 -14.44 8.81
N ASP A 87 13.49 -14.56 7.74
CA ASP A 87 14.17 -15.81 7.45
C ASP A 87 15.29 -16.07 8.48
N ALA A 88 14.96 -16.87 9.49
CA ALA A 88 15.87 -17.36 10.51
C ALA A 88 16.20 -18.85 10.31
N SER A 89 16.12 -19.33 9.07
CA SER A 89 16.24 -20.74 8.73
C SER A 89 17.56 -21.33 9.22
N THR A 90 17.45 -22.42 9.97
CA THR A 90 18.61 -23.22 10.39
C THR A 90 18.83 -24.42 9.48
N LEU A 91 17.83 -24.73 8.64
CA LEU A 91 17.89 -25.74 7.61
C LEU A 91 18.73 -25.25 6.43
N ASN A 92 19.60 -26.10 5.92
CA ASN A 92 20.39 -25.83 4.73
C ASN A 92 20.42 -27.06 3.82
N VAL A 93 20.23 -26.87 2.52
CA VAL A 93 20.37 -27.91 1.50
C VAL A 93 21.44 -27.51 0.50
N THR A 94 22.26 -28.47 0.07
CA THR A 94 23.25 -28.30 -1.02
C THR A 94 23.09 -29.44 -2.02
N ILE A 95 23.27 -29.14 -3.32
CA ILE A 95 23.33 -30.18 -4.34
C ILE A 95 24.78 -30.64 -4.47
N ASP A 96 25.04 -31.92 -4.22
CA ASP A 96 26.38 -32.50 -4.28
C ASP A 96 26.74 -32.90 -5.73
N GLY A 97 25.73 -33.31 -6.51
CA GLY A 97 25.91 -33.62 -7.92
C GLY A 97 24.67 -34.25 -8.57
N VAL A 98 24.72 -34.37 -9.89
CA VAL A 98 23.76 -35.13 -10.70
C VAL A 98 24.53 -36.06 -11.61
N SER A 99 24.06 -37.31 -11.73
CA SER A 99 24.67 -38.31 -12.59
C SER A 99 23.60 -39.13 -13.30
N SER A 100 23.82 -39.45 -14.57
CA SER A 100 22.86 -40.16 -15.41
C SER A 100 23.49 -41.35 -16.11
N VAL A 101 22.77 -42.48 -16.14
CA VAL A 101 23.16 -43.68 -16.89
C VAL A 101 22.12 -43.92 -17.98
N LEU A 102 22.56 -44.08 -19.23
CA LEU A 102 21.67 -44.39 -20.35
C LEU A 102 21.06 -45.79 -20.15
N ASN A 103 19.73 -45.88 -20.27
CA ASN A 103 19.01 -47.13 -20.12
C ASN A 103 19.13 -47.99 -21.40
N ALA A 104 18.82 -49.27 -21.27
CA ALA A 104 18.88 -50.23 -22.39
C ALA A 104 17.95 -49.88 -23.58
N ASP A 105 16.97 -49.00 -23.38
CA ASP A 105 16.10 -48.48 -24.45
C ASP A 105 16.78 -47.41 -25.34
N ASN A 106 18.01 -46.99 -24.99
CA ASN A 106 18.81 -45.95 -25.66
C ASN A 106 18.10 -44.61 -25.85
N THR A 107 17.01 -44.35 -25.11
CA THR A 107 16.21 -43.12 -25.25
C THR A 107 15.94 -42.46 -23.91
N THR A 108 16.04 -43.21 -22.80
CA THR A 108 15.88 -42.69 -21.44
C THR A 108 17.12 -42.93 -20.60
N TYR A 109 17.21 -42.19 -19.49
CA TYR A 109 18.29 -42.24 -18.52
C TYR A 109 17.71 -42.61 -17.16
N THR A 110 18.50 -43.35 -16.39
CA THR A 110 18.39 -43.37 -14.94
C THR A 110 19.24 -42.22 -14.40
N SER A 111 18.59 -41.10 -14.06
CA SER A 111 19.25 -39.92 -13.47
C SER A 111 19.12 -39.94 -11.96
N THR A 112 20.22 -39.72 -11.25
CA THR A 112 20.33 -39.64 -9.80
C THR A 112 20.90 -38.28 -9.38
N LEU A 113 20.16 -37.57 -8.53
CA LEU A 113 20.58 -36.33 -7.89
C LEU A 113 20.95 -36.62 -6.44
N THR A 114 22.19 -36.29 -6.07
CA THR A 114 22.72 -36.41 -4.71
C THR A 114 22.77 -35.03 -4.06
N PHE A 115 22.29 -34.94 -2.82
CA PHE A 115 22.21 -33.69 -2.09
C PHE A 115 22.39 -33.90 -0.58
N THR A 116 22.86 -32.87 0.11
CA THR A 116 23.08 -32.89 1.55
C THR A 116 22.12 -31.91 2.23
N VAL A 117 21.51 -32.35 3.33
CA VAL A 117 20.66 -31.53 4.20
C VAL A 117 21.30 -31.43 5.58
N THR A 118 21.39 -30.22 6.10
CA THR A 118 21.86 -29.93 7.46
C THR A 118 20.85 -29.06 8.20
N LYS A 119 20.84 -29.15 9.53
CA LYS A 119 20.06 -28.26 10.40
C LYS A 119 20.94 -27.79 11.56
N GLY A 120 21.07 -26.47 11.70
CA GLY A 120 22.00 -25.87 12.67
C GLY A 120 23.45 -26.29 12.43
N GLY A 121 23.83 -26.54 11.17
CA GLY A 121 25.15 -27.03 10.78
C GLY A 121 25.41 -28.53 11.00
N ALA A 122 24.50 -29.25 11.66
CA ALA A 122 24.60 -30.70 11.84
C ALA A 122 23.89 -31.45 10.70
N PRO A 123 24.32 -32.66 10.32
CA PRO A 123 23.60 -33.49 9.35
C PRO A 123 22.15 -33.73 9.76
N TYR A 124 21.21 -33.44 8.85
CA TYR A 124 19.79 -33.70 9.08
C TYR A 124 19.46 -35.13 8.68
N VAL A 125 19.28 -36.01 9.68
CA VAL A 125 19.02 -37.44 9.47
C VAL A 125 17.57 -37.76 9.77
N ASP A 126 16.80 -37.95 8.70
CA ASP A 126 15.40 -38.34 8.72
C ASP A 126 15.08 -39.31 7.57
N ALA A 127 14.31 -40.37 7.88
CA ALA A 127 14.01 -41.43 6.93
C ALA A 127 13.12 -40.90 5.80
N GLY A 128 13.66 -40.83 4.58
CA GLY A 128 12.95 -40.27 3.42
C GLY A 128 12.56 -38.79 3.57
N LEU A 129 13.18 -38.07 4.50
CA LEU A 129 12.86 -36.68 4.83
C LEU A 129 11.35 -36.48 5.14
N ALA A 130 10.71 -37.46 5.78
CA ALA A 130 9.30 -37.47 6.12
C ALA A 130 8.86 -36.32 7.04
N GLN A 131 9.76 -35.79 7.88
CA GLN A 131 9.50 -34.68 8.80
C GLN A 131 9.58 -33.30 8.14
N LEU A 132 10.05 -33.20 6.90
CA LEU A 132 9.96 -31.97 6.11
C LEU A 132 8.55 -31.80 5.56
N ASP A 133 7.92 -30.67 5.87
CA ASP A 133 6.58 -30.29 5.42
C ASP A 133 6.53 -30.04 3.90
N GLN A 134 7.62 -29.56 3.31
CA GLN A 134 7.77 -29.39 1.86
C GLN A 134 9.14 -29.87 1.40
N LYS A 135 9.15 -30.56 0.26
CA LYS A 135 10.38 -30.99 -0.42
C LYS A 135 10.11 -31.22 -1.90
N ARG A 136 11.05 -30.82 -2.75
CA ARG A 136 10.94 -31.01 -4.19
C ARG A 136 12.32 -31.03 -4.83
N PHE A 137 12.46 -31.89 -5.84
CA PHE A 137 13.70 -32.11 -6.56
C PHE A 137 13.37 -32.14 -8.06
N ILE A 138 13.90 -31.20 -8.83
CA ILE A 138 13.59 -31.05 -10.26
C ILE A 138 14.86 -30.76 -11.04
N ALA A 139 14.93 -31.25 -12.28
CA ALA A 139 15.84 -30.70 -13.29
C ALA A 139 15.09 -30.28 -14.55
N ASN A 140 15.52 -29.20 -15.21
CA ASN A 140 14.87 -28.66 -16.40
C ASN A 140 15.91 -28.35 -17.48
N LYS A 141 15.55 -28.58 -18.74
CA LYS A 141 16.39 -28.25 -19.88
C LYS A 141 16.27 -26.76 -20.25
N TYR A 142 17.40 -26.18 -20.63
CA TYR A 142 17.51 -24.83 -21.18
C TYR A 142 17.91 -24.90 -22.65
N ASP A 143 17.21 -24.13 -23.47
CA ASP A 143 17.53 -23.97 -24.89
C ASP A 143 18.29 -22.65 -25.09
N SER A 144 19.60 -22.74 -25.33
CA SER A 144 20.46 -21.58 -25.52
C SER A 144 20.13 -20.76 -26.76
N ALA A 145 19.54 -21.38 -27.79
CA ALA A 145 19.22 -20.68 -29.04
C ALA A 145 18.02 -19.76 -28.86
N THR A 146 17.00 -20.22 -28.13
CA THR A 146 15.79 -19.44 -27.85
C THR A 146 15.85 -18.70 -26.51
N ARG A 147 16.86 -18.98 -25.69
CA ARG A 147 17.05 -18.51 -24.31
C ARG A 147 15.86 -18.85 -23.39
N GLN A 148 15.24 -20.01 -23.59
CA GLN A 148 14.03 -20.43 -22.87
C GLN A 148 14.24 -21.70 -22.04
N PHE A 149 13.51 -21.80 -20.93
CA PHE A 149 13.32 -23.07 -20.22
C PHE A 149 12.12 -23.80 -20.80
N VAL A 150 12.34 -25.02 -21.29
CA VAL A 150 11.33 -25.79 -22.03
C VAL A 150 10.72 -26.91 -21.19
N THR A 151 9.56 -27.42 -21.61
CA THR A 151 8.78 -28.52 -21.01
C THR A 151 9.53 -29.81 -20.69
N THR A 152 10.77 -29.97 -21.18
CA THR A 152 11.60 -31.13 -20.89
C THR A 152 12.15 -31.03 -19.46
N GLU A 153 11.46 -31.67 -18.52
CA GLU A 153 11.77 -31.67 -17.09
C GLU A 153 11.90 -33.11 -16.53
N ILE A 154 12.71 -33.25 -15.49
CA ILE A 154 12.80 -34.43 -14.64
C ILE A 154 12.23 -34.04 -13.29
N THR A 155 11.15 -34.70 -12.87
CA THR A 155 10.73 -34.70 -11.46
C THR A 155 11.28 -35.96 -10.82
N TYR A 156 12.14 -35.82 -9.82
CA TYR A 156 12.72 -36.98 -9.15
C TYR A 156 11.75 -37.57 -8.11
N GLY A 157 11.96 -38.85 -7.78
CA GLY A 157 11.15 -39.58 -6.81
C GLY A 157 11.43 -39.22 -5.34
N ASN A 158 11.15 -40.19 -4.46
CA ASN A 158 11.36 -40.03 -3.03
C ASN A 158 12.85 -40.12 -2.66
N PRO A 159 13.31 -39.34 -1.67
CA PRO A 159 14.70 -39.36 -1.24
C PRO A 159 15.04 -40.63 -0.46
N THR A 160 16.24 -41.15 -0.70
CA THR A 160 16.81 -42.30 0.00
C THR A 160 18.11 -41.87 0.66
N ALA A 161 18.29 -42.19 1.95
CA ALA A 161 19.53 -41.86 2.66
C ALA A 161 20.71 -42.66 2.11
N THR A 162 21.87 -42.02 2.02
CA THR A 162 23.14 -42.67 1.64
C THR A 162 23.89 -43.18 2.87
N ALA A 163 25.11 -43.69 2.68
CA ALA A 163 26.01 -44.03 3.77
C ALA A 163 26.59 -42.79 4.49
N VAL A 164 26.54 -41.60 3.86
CA VAL A 164 26.99 -40.35 4.45
C VAL A 164 25.82 -39.71 5.20
N ALA A 165 26.00 -39.42 6.48
CA ALA A 165 24.94 -38.84 7.31
C ALA A 165 24.50 -37.47 6.74
N GLY A 166 23.18 -37.28 6.61
CA GLY A 166 22.58 -36.07 6.05
C GLY A 166 22.60 -35.99 4.53
N GLN A 167 23.22 -36.95 3.84
CA GLN A 167 23.22 -37.02 2.38
C GLN A 167 22.17 -38.00 1.87
N TYR A 168 21.49 -37.58 0.81
CA TYR A 168 20.36 -38.26 0.21
C TYR A 168 20.50 -38.33 -1.31
N GLU A 169 19.85 -39.33 -1.89
CA GLU A 169 19.71 -39.50 -3.33
C GLU A 169 18.24 -39.55 -3.72
N VAL A 170 17.92 -38.92 -4.85
CA VAL A 170 16.63 -39.06 -5.53
C VAL A 170 16.88 -39.48 -6.97
N THR A 171 16.09 -40.43 -7.46
CA THR A 171 16.29 -41.02 -8.79
C THR A 171 15.04 -40.85 -9.66
N SER A 172 15.27 -40.68 -10.96
CA SER A 172 14.25 -40.83 -12.01
C SER A 172 14.75 -41.85 -13.03
N ALA A 173 14.05 -42.98 -13.14
CA ALA A 173 14.43 -44.08 -14.03
C ALA A 173 14.03 -43.83 -15.50
N THR A 174 13.24 -42.78 -15.76
CA THR A 174 12.67 -42.46 -17.08
C THR A 174 13.02 -41.05 -17.53
N ALA A 175 14.15 -40.51 -17.06
CA ALA A 175 14.62 -39.19 -17.46
C ALA A 175 14.87 -39.16 -18.97
N THR A 176 14.44 -38.10 -19.65
CA THR A 176 14.56 -37.99 -21.12
C THR A 176 15.85 -37.31 -21.57
N PHE A 177 16.69 -36.90 -20.62
CA PHE A 177 18.00 -36.30 -20.85
C PHE A 177 18.88 -36.49 -19.61
N ALA A 178 20.20 -36.39 -19.80
CA ALA A 178 21.19 -36.34 -18.73
C ALA A 178 21.49 -34.87 -18.38
N PRO A 179 21.09 -34.34 -17.21
CA PRO A 179 21.28 -32.93 -16.86
C PRO A 179 22.73 -32.49 -16.92
N GLU A 180 23.64 -33.28 -16.37
CA GLU A 180 25.07 -32.96 -16.24
C GLU A 180 25.82 -32.93 -17.57
N SER A 181 25.24 -33.50 -18.63
CA SER A 181 25.79 -33.51 -19.99
C SER A 181 24.97 -32.65 -20.96
N SER A 182 24.09 -31.79 -20.45
CA SER A 182 23.18 -30.94 -21.24
C SER A 182 23.20 -29.49 -20.74
N ASN A 183 22.57 -28.59 -21.51
CA ASN A 183 22.18 -27.28 -21.00
C ASN A 183 20.95 -27.46 -20.09
N ALA A 184 21.18 -27.51 -18.78
CA ALA A 184 20.14 -27.82 -17.81
C ALA A 184 20.41 -27.20 -16.43
N GLN A 185 19.38 -27.12 -15.61
CA GLN A 185 19.51 -26.79 -14.19
C GLN A 185 18.96 -27.93 -13.33
N ALA A 186 19.51 -28.11 -12.14
CA ALA A 186 18.89 -28.82 -11.04
C ALA A 186 18.49 -27.81 -9.96
N TYR A 187 17.31 -27.99 -9.37
CA TYR A 187 16.78 -27.14 -8.32
C TYR A 187 16.10 -27.98 -7.25
N VAL A 188 16.45 -27.71 -6.00
CA VAL A 188 15.96 -28.38 -4.80
C VAL A 188 15.46 -27.33 -3.82
N TYR A 189 14.32 -27.62 -3.20
CA TYR A 189 13.89 -26.88 -2.01
C TYR A 189 13.38 -27.81 -0.94
N VAL A 190 13.57 -27.41 0.31
CA VAL A 190 13.10 -28.07 1.53
C VAL A 190 12.53 -27.04 2.48
N ALA A 191 11.46 -27.38 3.20
CA ALA A 191 10.93 -26.53 4.26
C ALA A 191 10.28 -27.33 5.39
N ALA A 192 10.30 -26.77 6.60
CA ALA A 192 9.70 -27.33 7.80
C ALA A 192 9.18 -26.24 8.76
N GLY A 193 8.29 -26.65 9.67
CA GLY A 193 7.78 -25.83 10.76
C GLY A 193 6.83 -24.74 10.28
N VAL A 194 5.60 -25.12 9.94
CA VAL A 194 4.55 -24.21 9.46
C VAL A 194 4.26 -23.08 10.46
N ILE A 195 4.32 -21.81 10.02
CA ILE A 195 4.05 -20.62 10.86
C ILE A 195 2.56 -20.22 10.80
N GLY A 196 1.92 -20.37 9.63
CA GLY A 196 0.52 -19.98 9.42
C GLY A 196 0.14 -19.95 7.95
N SER A 197 -1.16 -19.76 7.68
CA SER A 197 -1.71 -19.67 6.32
C SER A 197 -2.63 -18.46 6.15
N GLU A 198 -2.07 -17.29 5.81
CA GLU A 198 -2.86 -16.15 5.32
C GLU A 198 -2.87 -16.19 3.78
N GLY A 199 -3.65 -17.12 3.23
CA GLY A 199 -3.74 -17.35 1.78
C GLY A 199 -2.56 -18.11 1.16
N MET A 200 -1.41 -18.19 1.84
CA MET A 200 -0.23 -18.99 1.47
C MET A 200 0.41 -19.59 2.74
N THR A 201 0.93 -20.82 2.65
CA THR A 201 1.60 -21.49 3.79
C THR A 201 3.06 -21.02 3.91
N LEU A 202 3.42 -20.52 5.09
CA LEU A 202 4.79 -20.08 5.42
C LEU A 202 5.47 -21.07 6.38
N TYR A 203 6.81 -21.04 6.42
CA TYR A 203 7.65 -22.01 7.14
C TYR A 203 8.75 -21.30 7.93
N THR A 204 9.11 -21.84 9.09
CA THR A 204 10.18 -21.34 9.99
C THR A 204 11.57 -21.72 9.51
N ASP A 205 11.69 -22.85 8.81
CA ASP A 205 12.93 -23.34 8.24
C ASP A 205 12.72 -23.60 6.75
N VAL A 206 13.44 -22.90 5.89
CA VAL A 206 13.40 -23.00 4.43
C VAL A 206 14.83 -23.05 3.90
N SER A 207 15.08 -23.91 2.90
CA SER A 207 16.32 -23.85 2.16
C SER A 207 16.14 -24.23 0.70
N ASN A 208 16.94 -23.61 -0.15
CA ASN A 208 16.90 -23.74 -1.60
C ASN A 208 18.33 -23.95 -2.12
N ALA A 209 18.51 -24.88 -3.05
CA ALA A 209 19.78 -25.10 -3.72
C ALA A 209 19.59 -25.24 -5.23
N GLY A 210 20.57 -24.75 -5.97
CA GLY A 210 20.56 -24.75 -7.42
C GLY A 210 21.91 -25.17 -7.99
N LEU A 211 21.88 -25.83 -9.14
CA LEU A 211 23.09 -26.21 -9.87
C LEU A 211 22.84 -26.04 -11.37
N ALA A 212 23.66 -25.21 -12.02
CA ALA A 212 23.62 -24.99 -13.46
C ALA A 212 24.58 -25.93 -14.19
N PHE A 213 24.15 -26.43 -15.34
CA PHE A 213 24.94 -27.20 -16.29
C PHE A 213 24.93 -26.55 -17.67
N GLY A 214 26.04 -26.65 -18.39
CA GLY A 214 26.20 -26.07 -19.71
C GLY A 214 25.91 -24.57 -19.72
N ASP A 215 25.12 -24.13 -20.69
CA ASP A 215 24.87 -22.71 -20.94
C ASP A 215 23.87 -22.04 -19.97
N VAL A 216 23.30 -22.76 -18.98
CA VAL A 216 22.32 -22.15 -18.05
C VAL A 216 22.87 -20.94 -17.32
N GLY A 217 24.17 -20.92 -17.00
CA GLY A 217 24.82 -19.76 -16.38
C GLY A 217 24.77 -18.50 -17.24
N THR A 218 24.45 -18.61 -18.54
CA THR A 218 24.29 -17.47 -19.46
C THR A 218 22.85 -16.96 -19.53
N TYR A 219 21.90 -17.64 -18.87
CA TYR A 219 20.53 -17.17 -18.76
C TYR A 219 20.50 -15.85 -18.00
N GLU A 220 19.89 -14.85 -18.62
CA GLU A 220 19.70 -13.53 -18.05
C GLU A 220 18.20 -13.28 -17.95
N SER A 221 17.70 -13.16 -16.73
CA SER A 221 16.31 -12.79 -16.50
C SER A 221 16.07 -11.34 -16.95
N ALA A 222 14.91 -11.08 -17.54
CA ALA A 222 14.47 -9.73 -17.90
C ALA A 222 14.28 -8.84 -16.66
N ALA A 223 14.02 -9.42 -15.48
CA ALA A 223 13.85 -8.70 -14.21
C ALA A 223 14.93 -9.09 -13.18
N ASN A 224 15.10 -8.24 -12.17
CA ASN A 224 16.04 -8.43 -11.06
C ASN A 224 15.29 -8.84 -9.79
N VAL A 225 15.81 -9.83 -9.06
CA VAL A 225 15.22 -10.25 -7.77
C VAL A 225 15.26 -9.12 -6.76
N SER A 226 16.34 -8.33 -6.75
CA SER A 226 16.47 -7.12 -5.93
C SER A 226 15.37 -6.09 -6.19
N GLY A 227 14.76 -6.08 -7.38
CA GLY A 227 13.60 -5.25 -7.68
C GLY A 227 12.35 -5.68 -6.91
N CYS A 228 12.14 -6.99 -6.73
CA CYS A 228 11.05 -7.53 -5.92
C CYS A 228 11.27 -7.24 -4.43
N GLU A 229 12.52 -7.32 -3.96
CA GLU A 229 12.89 -7.10 -2.55
C GLU A 229 12.76 -5.64 -2.11
N LYS A 230 12.47 -4.71 -3.02
CA LYS A 230 12.09 -3.33 -2.66
C LYS A 230 10.74 -3.28 -1.92
N CYS A 231 9.82 -4.18 -2.27
CA CYS A 231 8.47 -4.23 -1.71
C CYS A 231 8.15 -5.53 -0.95
N HIS A 232 8.90 -6.60 -1.21
CA HIS A 232 8.74 -7.90 -0.57
C HIS A 232 9.94 -8.19 0.33
N GLY A 233 9.77 -9.07 1.32
CA GLY A 233 10.87 -9.47 2.21
C GLY A 233 12.08 -10.01 1.44
N SER A 234 13.27 -9.83 2.02
CA SER A 234 14.54 -10.40 1.53
C SER A 234 15.00 -11.51 2.49
N PRO A 235 15.30 -12.73 1.99
CA PRO A 235 15.22 -13.14 0.59
C PRO A 235 13.78 -13.19 0.07
N TYR A 236 13.58 -12.86 -1.21
CA TYR A 236 12.25 -12.97 -1.83
C TYR A 236 11.83 -14.44 -2.03
N LEU A 237 10.97 -14.94 -1.13
CA LEU A 237 10.43 -16.30 -1.12
C LEU A 237 8.99 -16.33 -1.64
N LYS A 238 8.82 -16.61 -2.95
CA LYS A 238 7.49 -16.82 -3.51
C LYS A 238 6.88 -18.09 -2.92
N HIS A 239 5.60 -18.01 -2.55
CA HIS A 239 4.88 -19.08 -1.84
C HIS A 239 5.44 -19.45 -0.46
N GLY A 240 6.34 -18.64 0.11
CA GLY A 240 6.91 -18.84 1.43
C GLY A 240 8.13 -19.77 1.50
N TYR A 241 8.46 -20.50 0.43
CA TYR A 241 9.57 -21.47 0.44
C TYR A 241 10.37 -21.58 -0.87
N ARG A 242 10.00 -20.83 -1.91
CA ARG A 242 10.69 -20.86 -3.21
C ARG A 242 11.43 -19.55 -3.42
N ALA A 243 12.75 -19.61 -3.31
CA ALA A 243 13.59 -18.43 -3.51
C ALA A 243 13.69 -18.07 -4.99
N ALA A 244 13.61 -16.77 -5.29
CA ALA A 244 13.82 -16.26 -6.64
C ALA A 244 15.31 -16.10 -6.99
N ALA A 245 16.15 -15.81 -5.98
CA ALA A 245 17.60 -15.89 -6.05
C ALA A 245 18.07 -17.15 -5.31
N VAL A 246 18.84 -17.99 -5.98
CA VAL A 246 19.38 -19.24 -5.42
C VAL A 246 20.84 -19.33 -5.82
N GLU A 247 21.71 -19.61 -4.86
CA GLU A 247 23.14 -19.79 -5.13
C GLU A 247 23.35 -20.86 -6.22
N GLY A 248 24.26 -20.59 -7.15
CA GLY A 248 24.54 -21.47 -8.30
C GLY A 248 23.58 -21.31 -9.49
N LEU A 249 22.56 -20.44 -9.40
CA LEU A 249 21.63 -20.14 -10.49
C LEU A 249 21.47 -18.63 -10.73
N PRO A 250 21.25 -18.17 -11.97
CA PRO A 250 20.88 -16.77 -12.22
C PRO A 250 19.50 -16.42 -11.65
N ASP A 251 19.24 -15.11 -11.48
CA ASP A 251 17.96 -14.56 -11.02
C ASP A 251 16.75 -15.22 -11.73
N PHE A 252 15.75 -15.61 -10.94
CA PHE A 252 14.52 -16.27 -11.37
C PHE A 252 14.68 -17.61 -12.10
N ALA A 253 15.89 -18.11 -12.35
CA ALA A 253 16.08 -19.41 -13.00
C ALA A 253 15.46 -20.54 -12.15
N ALA A 254 15.58 -20.46 -10.81
CA ALA A 254 14.89 -21.37 -9.90
C ALA A 254 13.36 -21.38 -10.10
N CYS A 255 12.74 -20.22 -10.34
CA CYS A 255 11.30 -20.12 -10.61
C CYS A 255 10.90 -20.82 -11.92
N LYS A 256 11.81 -20.87 -12.90
CA LYS A 256 11.62 -21.57 -14.17
C LYS A 256 11.52 -23.09 -14.00
N ALA A 257 11.94 -23.65 -12.86
CA ALA A 257 11.69 -25.05 -12.55
C ALA A 257 10.21 -25.43 -12.53
N CYS A 258 9.34 -24.43 -12.40
CA CYS A 258 7.89 -24.59 -12.54
C CYS A 258 7.32 -23.70 -13.66
N HIS A 259 7.79 -22.46 -13.82
CA HIS A 259 7.30 -21.49 -14.80
C HIS A 259 8.03 -21.58 -16.15
N LEU A 260 7.86 -22.73 -16.81
CA LEU A 260 8.46 -23.05 -18.11
C LEU A 260 7.82 -22.27 -19.26
N ASP A 261 8.65 -21.67 -20.12
CA ASP A 261 8.27 -20.64 -21.10
C ASP A 261 7.35 -21.13 -22.23
N ASN A 262 7.23 -22.45 -22.41
CA ASN A 262 6.42 -23.05 -23.45
C ASN A 262 5.14 -23.75 -22.95
N LYS A 263 4.89 -23.81 -21.62
CA LYS A 263 3.64 -24.34 -21.05
C LYS A 263 2.50 -23.33 -21.13
N ALA A 264 1.25 -23.81 -21.12
CA ALA A 264 0.08 -22.96 -21.00
C ALA A 264 -0.04 -22.38 -19.57
N GLY A 265 -0.43 -21.11 -19.49
CA GLY A 265 -0.75 -20.43 -18.24
C GLY A 265 -2.06 -20.90 -17.60
N GLY A 266 -2.21 -20.66 -16.30
CA GLY A 266 -3.36 -21.12 -15.50
C GLY A 266 -4.30 -20.01 -15.01
N HIS A 267 -3.95 -18.74 -15.23
CA HIS A 267 -4.64 -17.59 -14.64
C HIS A 267 -5.36 -16.71 -15.66
N GLN A 268 -6.02 -17.32 -16.65
CA GLN A 268 -6.80 -16.62 -17.68
C GLN A 268 -7.90 -15.71 -17.09
N GLY A 269 -8.33 -15.98 -15.85
CA GLY A 269 -9.34 -15.17 -15.16
C GLY A 269 -8.91 -13.75 -14.84
N TRP A 270 -7.61 -13.46 -14.71
CA TRP A 270 -7.13 -12.09 -14.53
C TRP A 270 -7.40 -11.23 -15.77
N GLN A 271 -7.22 -11.81 -16.96
CA GLN A 271 -7.57 -11.11 -18.20
C GLN A 271 -9.08 -10.91 -18.32
N LEU A 272 -9.89 -11.92 -17.98
CA LEU A 272 -11.35 -11.78 -17.96
C LEU A 272 -11.79 -10.67 -16.98
N LEU A 273 -11.18 -10.60 -15.80
CA LEU A 273 -11.47 -9.59 -14.77
C LEU A 273 -11.32 -8.15 -15.30
N VAL A 274 -10.34 -7.90 -16.15
CA VAL A 274 -10.12 -6.56 -16.73
C VAL A 274 -10.81 -6.35 -18.07
N ASP A 275 -11.00 -7.41 -18.86
CA ASP A 275 -11.54 -7.32 -20.21
C ASP A 275 -13.07 -7.37 -20.25
N ASP A 276 -13.68 -8.19 -19.41
CA ASP A 276 -15.13 -8.29 -19.24
C ASP A 276 -15.44 -8.52 -17.75
N PRO A 277 -15.34 -7.45 -16.93
CA PRO A 277 -15.56 -7.54 -15.49
C PRO A 277 -16.97 -7.99 -15.13
N LEU A 278 -17.96 -7.74 -16.00
CA LEU A 278 -19.34 -8.18 -15.79
C LEU A 278 -19.46 -9.70 -15.90
N ALA A 279 -18.87 -10.29 -16.94
CA ALA A 279 -18.80 -11.74 -17.07
C ALA A 279 -18.04 -12.35 -15.89
N TYR A 280 -16.90 -11.76 -15.49
CA TYR A 280 -16.15 -12.22 -14.32
C TYR A 280 -17.03 -12.24 -13.05
N ALA A 281 -17.71 -11.12 -12.78
CA ALA A 281 -18.58 -10.96 -11.60
C ALA A 281 -19.76 -11.95 -11.63
N THR A 282 -20.40 -12.12 -12.79
CA THR A 282 -21.57 -13.01 -12.96
C THR A 282 -21.18 -14.49 -12.86
N GLN A 283 -19.97 -14.84 -13.30
CA GLN A 283 -19.47 -16.22 -13.31
C GLN A 283 -18.70 -16.60 -12.03
N GLY A 284 -18.56 -15.67 -11.07
CA GLY A 284 -17.73 -15.89 -9.88
C GLY A 284 -16.28 -16.24 -10.22
N GLY A 285 -15.75 -15.69 -11.33
CA GLY A 285 -14.42 -15.99 -11.85
C GLY A 285 -14.23 -17.35 -12.51
N VAL A 286 -15.30 -18.12 -12.75
CA VAL A 286 -15.22 -19.43 -13.44
C VAL A 286 -15.35 -19.26 -14.95
N LEU A 287 -14.30 -19.60 -15.70
CA LEU A 287 -14.26 -19.39 -17.15
C LEU A 287 -14.94 -20.52 -17.93
N THR A 288 -15.67 -20.14 -18.98
CA THR A 288 -16.12 -21.01 -20.07
C THR A 288 -14.94 -21.45 -20.94
N ASP A 289 -15.09 -22.54 -21.71
CA ASP A 289 -14.02 -23.04 -22.57
C ASP A 289 -13.66 -22.08 -23.72
N ALA A 290 -14.64 -21.31 -24.21
CA ALA A 290 -14.41 -20.23 -25.15
C ALA A 290 -13.52 -19.13 -24.54
N GLN A 291 -13.78 -18.72 -23.29
CA GLN A 291 -12.95 -17.74 -22.58
C GLN A 291 -11.55 -18.28 -22.27
N LYS A 292 -11.40 -19.54 -21.86
CA LYS A 292 -10.08 -20.17 -21.66
C LYS A 292 -9.24 -20.15 -22.93
N THR A 293 -9.88 -20.37 -24.08
CA THR A 293 -9.23 -20.30 -25.40
C THR A 293 -8.89 -18.86 -25.77
N LYS A 294 -9.83 -17.93 -25.58
CA LYS A 294 -9.67 -16.50 -25.89
C LYS A 294 -8.51 -15.84 -25.11
N TYR A 295 -8.38 -16.16 -23.82
CA TYR A 295 -7.41 -15.57 -22.90
C TYR A 295 -6.21 -16.48 -22.61
N ALA A 296 -5.96 -17.47 -23.47
CA ALA A 296 -4.81 -18.34 -23.33
C ALA A 296 -3.50 -17.54 -23.45
N TYR A 297 -2.55 -17.81 -22.55
CA TYR A 297 -1.21 -17.24 -22.56
C TYR A 297 -0.18 -18.32 -22.22
N LYS A 298 1.11 -18.03 -22.45
CA LYS A 298 2.21 -18.91 -22.06
C LYS A 298 2.64 -18.60 -20.64
N ARG A 299 2.80 -19.65 -19.83
CA ARG A 299 3.24 -19.56 -18.44
C ARG A 299 4.69 -19.07 -18.41
N SER A 300 4.92 -17.84 -18.02
CA SER A 300 6.26 -17.35 -17.71
C SER A 300 6.21 -16.57 -16.40
N VAL A 301 7.36 -16.48 -15.72
CA VAL A 301 7.47 -15.70 -14.49
C VAL A 301 6.96 -14.27 -14.71
N MET A 302 7.34 -13.65 -15.83
CA MET A 302 6.98 -12.26 -16.12
C MET A 302 5.51 -12.11 -16.50
N ALA A 303 4.93 -13.02 -17.29
CA ALA A 303 3.50 -12.95 -17.62
C ALA A 303 2.64 -13.07 -16.36
N ASP A 304 2.93 -14.05 -15.48
CA ASP A 304 2.19 -14.25 -14.23
C ASP A 304 2.38 -13.06 -13.27
N THR A 305 3.58 -12.48 -13.23
CA THR A 305 3.88 -11.29 -12.40
C THR A 305 3.16 -10.05 -12.92
N HIS A 306 3.26 -9.75 -14.22
CA HIS A 306 2.57 -8.60 -14.80
C HIS A 306 1.06 -8.65 -14.60
N MET A 307 0.42 -9.79 -14.87
CA MET A 307 -1.04 -9.88 -14.76
C MET A 307 -1.52 -9.80 -13.31
N SER A 308 -0.82 -10.41 -12.35
CA SER A 308 -1.18 -10.26 -10.94
C SER A 308 -1.09 -8.80 -10.48
N HIS A 309 -0.03 -8.08 -10.86
CA HIS A 309 0.16 -6.68 -10.47
C HIS A 309 -0.73 -5.70 -11.26
N ALA A 310 -0.99 -5.97 -12.54
CA ALA A 310 -1.80 -5.09 -13.38
C ALA A 310 -3.32 -5.31 -13.23
N MET A 311 -3.75 -6.51 -12.81
CA MET A 311 -5.15 -6.94 -12.96
C MET A 311 -5.79 -7.44 -11.66
N GLU A 312 -5.06 -8.18 -10.84
CA GLU A 312 -5.58 -8.82 -9.62
C GLU A 312 -5.61 -7.86 -8.43
N PHE A 313 -4.47 -7.24 -8.12
CA PHE A 313 -4.34 -6.45 -6.90
C PHE A 313 -5.03 -5.08 -7.00
N ALA A 314 -5.56 -4.62 -5.87
CA ALA A 314 -6.20 -3.31 -5.74
C ALA A 314 -5.20 -2.19 -5.39
N TYR A 315 -3.92 -2.52 -5.24
CA TYR A 315 -2.89 -1.55 -4.86
C TYR A 315 -2.57 -0.62 -6.05
N PRO A 316 -2.40 0.70 -5.83
CA PRO A 316 -2.00 1.63 -6.89
C PRO A 316 -0.54 1.38 -7.27
N GLN A 317 -0.27 0.40 -8.12
CA GLN A 317 1.01 0.31 -8.80
C GLN A 317 0.81 0.77 -10.24
N SER A 318 1.52 1.82 -10.64
CA SER A 318 1.60 2.16 -12.05
C SER A 318 2.50 1.13 -12.73
N MET A 319 1.91 0.24 -13.53
CA MET A 319 2.66 -0.72 -14.36
C MET A 319 3.55 -0.04 -15.40
N ALA A 320 3.45 1.29 -15.56
CA ALA A 320 4.35 2.08 -16.40
C ALA A 320 5.73 2.32 -15.74
N ASN A 321 5.85 2.22 -14.41
CA ASN A 321 7.12 2.34 -13.68
C ASN A 321 7.84 0.99 -13.59
N CYS A 322 8.04 0.33 -14.73
CA CYS A 322 8.55 -1.03 -14.79
C CYS A 322 10.07 -1.13 -14.50
N VAL A 323 10.80 -0.01 -14.51
CA VAL A 323 12.21 0.04 -14.09
C VAL A 323 12.44 -0.44 -12.66
N THR A 324 11.41 -0.37 -11.81
CA THR A 324 11.43 -0.95 -10.46
C THR A 324 11.89 -2.40 -10.47
N CYS A 325 11.39 -3.20 -11.43
CA CYS A 325 11.72 -4.61 -11.62
C CYS A 325 12.81 -4.82 -12.68
N HIS A 326 12.98 -3.86 -13.60
CA HIS A 326 13.83 -3.95 -14.79
C HIS A 326 15.01 -2.97 -14.75
N GLU A 327 15.53 -2.67 -13.55
CA GLU A 327 16.65 -1.75 -13.37
C GLU A 327 17.87 -2.19 -14.19
N GLY A 328 18.45 -1.26 -14.96
CA GLY A 328 19.55 -1.54 -15.91
C GLY A 328 19.15 -2.36 -17.14
N LYS A 329 17.86 -2.69 -17.32
CA LYS A 329 17.36 -3.58 -18.37
C LYS A 329 16.23 -2.98 -19.23
N LEU A 330 16.02 -1.66 -19.16
CA LEU A 330 14.98 -0.99 -19.96
C LEU A 330 15.17 -1.19 -21.46
N ASP A 331 16.40 -1.11 -21.96
CA ASP A 331 16.70 -1.37 -23.37
C ASP A 331 16.36 -2.81 -23.79
N LEU A 332 16.54 -3.78 -22.88
CA LEU A 332 16.20 -5.18 -23.12
C LEU A 332 14.68 -5.37 -23.19
N VAL A 333 13.92 -4.78 -22.26
CA VAL A 333 12.46 -5.03 -22.15
C VAL A 333 11.64 -4.16 -23.09
N LEU A 334 12.10 -2.96 -23.40
CA LEU A 334 11.49 -2.03 -24.35
C LEU A 334 12.02 -2.21 -25.79
N ALA A 335 12.84 -3.23 -26.04
CA ALA A 335 13.25 -3.58 -27.39
C ALA A 335 12.03 -3.86 -28.29
N ASP A 336 12.10 -3.43 -29.55
CA ASP A 336 11.00 -3.61 -30.52
C ASP A 336 10.61 -5.08 -30.67
N ALA A 337 11.54 -6.02 -30.50
CA ALA A 337 11.27 -7.47 -30.51
C ALA A 337 10.21 -7.92 -29.48
N ASN A 338 10.05 -7.17 -28.38
CA ASN A 338 9.05 -7.45 -27.34
C ASN A 338 7.70 -6.78 -27.62
N PHE A 339 7.60 -5.92 -28.63
CA PHE A 339 6.36 -5.23 -28.97
C PHE A 339 5.41 -6.17 -29.70
N THR A 340 4.76 -7.04 -28.94
CA THR A 340 3.90 -8.12 -29.44
C THR A 340 2.57 -8.15 -28.69
N PRO A 341 1.48 -8.66 -29.30
CA PRO A 341 0.20 -8.81 -28.60
C PRO A 341 0.31 -9.68 -27.35
N ALA A 342 1.25 -10.63 -27.31
CA ALA A 342 1.47 -11.48 -26.14
C ALA A 342 2.00 -10.67 -24.95
N THR A 343 2.94 -9.76 -25.16
CA THR A 343 3.46 -8.85 -24.13
C THR A 343 2.41 -7.83 -23.71
N CYS A 344 1.76 -7.17 -24.67
CA CYS A 344 0.81 -6.08 -24.35
C CYS A 344 -0.37 -6.57 -23.50
N LYS A 345 -0.86 -7.80 -23.76
CA LYS A 345 -1.94 -8.42 -22.98
C LYS A 345 -1.61 -8.59 -21.51
N THR A 346 -0.35 -8.79 -21.14
CA THR A 346 -0.02 -9.02 -19.73
C THR A 346 -0.22 -7.78 -18.85
N CYS A 347 -0.35 -6.60 -19.47
CA CYS A 347 -0.53 -5.32 -18.77
C CYS A 347 -1.85 -4.62 -19.15
N HIS A 348 -2.35 -4.81 -20.37
CA HIS A 348 -3.53 -4.12 -20.88
C HIS A 348 -4.75 -5.06 -21.01
N PRO A 349 -5.96 -4.58 -20.68
CA PRO A 349 -7.18 -5.15 -21.24
C PRO A 349 -7.12 -5.06 -22.77
N VAL A 350 -7.72 -6.01 -23.48
CA VAL A 350 -7.62 -6.06 -24.95
C VAL A 350 -8.78 -5.29 -25.57
N THR A 351 -10.00 -5.67 -25.19
CA THR A 351 -11.27 -5.10 -25.66
C THR A 351 -12.17 -4.58 -24.55
N GLY A 352 -11.84 -4.77 -23.28
CA GLY A 352 -12.60 -4.21 -22.16
C GLY A 352 -12.61 -2.69 -22.18
N THR A 353 -13.50 -2.07 -21.39
CA THR A 353 -13.44 -0.62 -21.16
C THR A 353 -12.32 -0.33 -20.16
N GLY A 354 -11.08 -0.49 -20.60
CA GLY A 354 -9.92 -0.03 -19.83
C GLY A 354 -9.96 1.50 -19.78
N GLY A 355 -10.08 2.07 -18.58
CA GLY A 355 -10.18 3.51 -18.38
C GLY A 355 -11.36 4.00 -17.55
N THR A 356 -12.31 3.15 -17.13
CA THR A 356 -13.30 3.55 -16.09
C THR A 356 -12.74 3.39 -14.67
N ASP A 357 -11.64 2.67 -14.53
CA ASP A 357 -10.80 2.67 -13.33
C ASP A 357 -9.49 3.35 -13.73
N GLU A 358 -9.36 4.64 -13.37
CA GLU A 358 -8.22 5.49 -13.73
C GLU A 358 -6.86 4.91 -13.29
N LYS A 359 -6.88 3.92 -12.39
CA LYS A 359 -5.69 3.25 -11.85
C LYS A 359 -5.23 2.06 -12.69
N ARG A 360 -5.99 1.63 -13.71
CA ARG A 360 -5.67 0.49 -14.57
C ARG A 360 -5.25 0.95 -15.97
N ALA A 361 -4.45 0.12 -16.65
CA ALA A 361 -4.03 0.42 -18.01
C ALA A 361 -5.24 0.55 -18.97
N PRO A 362 -5.21 1.50 -19.90
CA PRO A 362 -6.26 1.64 -20.92
C PRO A 362 -6.31 0.40 -21.81
N ALA A 363 -7.47 0.09 -22.39
CA ALA A 363 -7.59 -1.07 -23.25
C ALA A 363 -6.90 -0.85 -24.59
N LEU A 364 -6.31 -1.91 -25.14
CA LEU A 364 -5.59 -1.85 -26.42
C LEU A 364 -6.49 -1.36 -27.57
N LYS A 365 -7.77 -1.78 -27.61
CA LYS A 365 -8.73 -1.31 -28.62
C LYS A 365 -8.87 0.22 -28.65
N ASP A 366 -8.83 0.87 -27.48
CA ASP A 366 -9.12 2.30 -27.34
C ASP A 366 -7.89 3.11 -27.74
N LEU A 367 -6.70 2.63 -27.37
CA LEU A 367 -5.42 3.20 -27.80
C LEU A 367 -5.26 3.17 -29.33
N ILE A 368 -5.73 2.10 -29.98
CA ILE A 368 -5.65 1.92 -31.43
C ILE A 368 -6.74 2.72 -32.16
N ALA A 369 -7.95 2.76 -31.62
CA ALA A 369 -9.08 3.49 -32.21
C ALA A 369 -8.88 5.02 -32.17
N ALA A 370 -8.31 5.56 -31.07
CA ALA A 370 -8.01 6.99 -30.93
C ALA A 370 -7.04 7.56 -31.99
N LYS A 371 -6.42 6.69 -32.80
CA LYS A 371 -5.47 7.05 -33.86
C LYS A 371 -5.96 6.71 -35.27
N ASN A 372 -7.25 6.43 -35.46
CA ASN A 372 -7.82 5.98 -36.74
C ASN A 372 -7.13 4.73 -37.33
N ALA A 373 -6.51 3.89 -36.47
CA ALA A 373 -5.67 2.76 -36.87
C ALA A 373 -6.37 1.40 -36.71
N ALA A 374 -7.68 1.36 -36.40
CA ALA A 374 -8.43 0.13 -36.16
C ALA A 374 -8.44 -0.82 -37.37
N ALA A 375 -8.48 -0.27 -38.60
CA ALA A 375 -8.39 -1.06 -39.83
C ALA A 375 -7.02 -1.75 -40.01
N MET A 376 -5.97 -1.26 -39.35
CA MET A 376 -4.61 -1.80 -39.39
C MET A 376 -4.33 -2.83 -38.28
N HIS A 377 -5.25 -3.01 -37.33
CA HIS A 377 -5.10 -3.92 -36.19
C HIS A 377 -6.38 -4.78 -36.00
N PRO A 378 -6.73 -5.62 -36.98
CA PRO A 378 -8.04 -6.26 -37.04
C PRO A 378 -8.27 -7.36 -35.99
N ASP A 379 -7.21 -7.93 -35.40
CA ASP A 379 -7.31 -8.93 -34.35
C ASP A 379 -6.17 -8.79 -33.33
N LEU A 380 -6.54 -8.51 -32.08
CA LEU A 380 -5.61 -8.41 -30.96
C LEU A 380 -5.55 -9.70 -30.14
N TYR A 381 -6.47 -10.64 -30.33
CA TYR A 381 -6.56 -11.89 -29.55
C TYR A 381 -5.73 -13.01 -30.14
N THR A 382 -5.67 -13.15 -31.45
CA THR A 382 -4.85 -14.20 -32.05
C THR A 382 -3.37 -13.82 -32.01
N ALA A 383 -2.58 -14.68 -31.37
CA ALA A 383 -1.12 -14.59 -31.41
C ALA A 383 -0.65 -15.00 -32.82
N GLY A 384 -0.42 -14.03 -33.71
CA GLY A 384 0.26 -14.30 -34.98
C GLY A 384 -0.09 -13.44 -36.20
N ALA A 385 -1.13 -12.59 -36.16
CA ALA A 385 -1.62 -11.97 -37.39
C ALA A 385 -0.92 -10.67 -37.84
N THR A 386 -0.02 -10.07 -37.04
CA THR A 386 0.71 -8.86 -37.48
C THR A 386 2.05 -8.78 -36.78
N ALA A 387 3.15 -8.82 -37.53
CA ALA A 387 4.45 -8.45 -36.99
C ALA A 387 4.42 -6.95 -36.70
N CYS A 388 4.09 -6.56 -35.46
CA CYS A 388 3.98 -5.17 -35.04
C CYS A 388 5.26 -4.40 -35.40
N THR A 389 6.42 -5.05 -35.26
CA THR A 389 7.75 -4.55 -35.62
C THR A 389 7.95 -4.21 -37.09
N GLY A 390 7.08 -4.69 -37.99
CA GLY A 390 7.07 -4.27 -39.39
C GLY A 390 6.73 -2.78 -39.53
N CYS A 391 5.88 -2.24 -38.65
CA CYS A 391 5.47 -0.84 -38.64
C CYS A 391 6.03 -0.06 -37.45
N HIS A 392 6.08 -0.67 -36.26
CA HIS A 392 6.49 -0.08 -34.99
C HIS A 392 7.92 -0.44 -34.65
N LYS A 393 8.82 0.45 -35.06
CA LYS A 393 10.26 0.35 -34.81
C LYS A 393 10.89 1.72 -34.90
N ALA A 394 12.15 1.84 -34.49
CA ALA A 394 12.90 3.08 -34.71
C ALA A 394 12.83 3.52 -36.19
N GLY A 395 12.31 4.73 -36.44
CA GLY A 395 12.12 5.27 -37.80
C GLY A 395 11.03 4.58 -38.64
N GLY A 396 10.19 3.74 -38.03
CA GLY A 396 9.04 3.09 -38.66
C GLY A 396 7.84 4.02 -38.86
N LEU A 397 6.75 3.48 -39.43
CA LEU A 397 5.48 4.20 -39.58
C LEU A 397 4.82 4.49 -38.23
N GLY A 398 4.98 3.58 -37.28
CA GLY A 398 4.57 3.73 -35.90
C GLY A 398 5.77 3.96 -35.00
N LYS A 399 5.54 4.62 -33.86
CA LYS A 399 6.54 4.79 -32.80
C LYS A 399 7.06 3.43 -32.33
N ALA A 400 8.35 3.37 -32.05
CA ALA A 400 9.01 2.26 -31.36
C ALA A 400 8.43 2.07 -29.95
N PHE A 401 8.66 0.90 -29.36
CA PHE A 401 8.10 0.59 -28.03
C PHE A 401 8.65 1.53 -26.95
N SER A 402 9.95 1.82 -26.97
CA SER A 402 10.63 2.78 -26.08
C SER A 402 10.19 4.24 -26.26
N GLU A 403 9.62 4.60 -27.42
CA GLU A 403 9.05 5.94 -27.64
C GLU A 403 7.63 6.08 -27.08
N LEU A 404 6.95 4.95 -26.83
CA LEU A 404 5.61 4.89 -26.24
C LEU A 404 5.65 4.73 -24.73
N HIS A 405 6.67 4.07 -24.19
CA HIS A 405 6.85 3.83 -22.76
C HIS A 405 8.26 4.25 -22.34
N SER A 406 8.38 5.10 -21.33
CA SER A 406 9.68 5.42 -20.70
C SER A 406 10.17 4.32 -19.76
N GLY A 407 9.26 3.49 -19.24
CA GLY A 407 9.56 2.52 -18.18
C GLY A 407 9.70 3.13 -16.78
N TYR A 408 9.48 4.43 -16.63
CA TYR A 408 9.48 5.17 -15.38
C TYR A 408 8.50 6.35 -15.40
N ASP A 409 8.10 6.82 -14.21
CA ASP A 409 7.26 8.01 -14.06
C ASP A 409 8.07 9.29 -14.30
N LYS A 410 7.76 10.00 -15.39
CA LYS A 410 8.42 11.25 -15.80
C LYS A 410 8.13 12.45 -14.88
N LEU A 411 7.17 12.33 -13.95
CA LEU A 411 6.93 13.34 -12.91
C LEU A 411 7.88 13.19 -11.72
N ILE A 412 8.47 12.00 -11.56
CA ILE A 412 9.33 11.65 -10.42
C ILE A 412 10.80 11.56 -10.86
N TYR A 413 11.06 11.02 -12.05
CA TYR A 413 12.41 10.76 -12.55
C TYR A 413 12.69 11.51 -13.86
N ALA A 414 13.93 11.98 -13.99
CA ALA A 414 14.56 12.40 -15.22
C ALA A 414 15.60 11.35 -15.66
N ASP A 415 15.78 11.19 -16.96
CA ASP A 415 16.97 10.54 -17.49
C ASP A 415 18.10 11.57 -17.60
N VAL A 416 19.15 11.37 -16.79
CA VAL A 416 20.35 12.20 -16.76
C VAL A 416 21.51 11.34 -17.24
N ALA A 417 21.91 11.53 -18.50
CA ALA A 417 23.01 10.80 -19.13
C ALA A 417 22.90 9.26 -19.08
N GLY A 418 21.69 8.72 -19.23
CA GLY A 418 21.43 7.27 -19.20
C GLY A 418 21.17 6.72 -17.80
N ALA A 419 21.11 7.58 -16.78
CA ALA A 419 20.80 7.20 -15.40
C ALA A 419 19.51 7.88 -14.93
N LEU A 420 18.59 7.11 -14.37
CA LEU A 420 17.37 7.65 -13.80
C LEU A 420 17.67 8.37 -12.48
N THR A 421 17.47 9.68 -12.49
CA THR A 421 17.68 10.56 -11.35
C THR A 421 16.34 11.13 -10.90
N LYS A 422 16.04 11.07 -9.60
CA LYS A 422 14.85 11.73 -9.07
C LYS A 422 15.02 13.24 -9.12
N TYR A 423 13.96 13.96 -9.48
CA TYR A 423 14.00 15.42 -9.40
C TYR A 423 14.21 15.91 -7.97
N SER A 424 13.69 15.19 -6.97
CA SER A 424 13.87 15.52 -5.56
C SER A 424 15.29 15.27 -5.02
N SER A 425 16.13 14.50 -5.74
CA SER A 425 17.56 14.42 -5.47
C SER A 425 18.36 15.45 -6.27
N ALA A 426 17.93 15.75 -7.49
CA ALA A 426 18.55 16.78 -8.33
C ALA A 426 18.32 18.19 -7.78
N PHE A 427 17.16 18.46 -7.17
CA PHE A 427 16.80 19.73 -6.57
C PHE A 427 16.34 19.54 -5.13
N THR A 428 17.11 20.07 -4.18
CA THR A 428 16.83 19.92 -2.74
C THR A 428 16.52 21.26 -2.10
N ALA A 429 15.47 21.32 -1.27
CA ALA A 429 15.12 22.48 -0.47
C ALA A 429 15.68 22.36 0.96
N ASP A 430 15.90 23.48 1.64
CA ASP A 430 16.22 23.56 3.06
C ASP A 430 15.58 24.80 3.71
N ILE A 431 15.32 24.70 5.02
CA ILE A 431 14.89 25.80 5.88
C ILE A 431 16.03 26.14 6.85
N SER A 432 16.48 27.39 6.87
CA SER A 432 17.58 27.83 7.74
C SER A 432 17.32 29.19 8.37
N ASN A 433 18.20 29.63 9.29
CA ASN A 433 18.20 30.97 9.87
C ASN A 433 16.86 31.43 10.47
N ALA A 434 16.12 30.52 11.14
CA ALA A 434 14.87 30.90 11.78
C ALA A 434 15.12 31.73 13.05
N SER A 435 14.41 32.86 13.19
CA SER A 435 14.51 33.74 14.36
C SER A 435 13.26 34.62 14.52
N LEU A 436 12.95 35.01 15.75
CA LEU A 436 11.97 36.05 16.04
C LEU A 436 12.64 37.43 15.90
N ASP A 437 11.94 38.38 15.30
CA ASP A 437 12.43 39.74 15.13
C ASP A 437 12.60 40.45 16.49
N ALA A 438 13.69 41.20 16.62
CA ALA A 438 14.02 41.89 17.87
C ALA A 438 13.08 43.05 18.17
N ALA A 439 12.52 43.71 17.16
CA ALA A 439 11.59 44.82 17.30
C ALA A 439 10.11 44.35 17.36
N ASN A 440 9.79 43.21 16.75
CA ASN A 440 8.47 42.59 16.85
C ASN A 440 8.59 41.09 17.18
N ALA A 441 8.38 40.73 18.45
CA ALA A 441 8.47 39.35 18.92
C ALA A 441 7.42 38.40 18.30
N ASN A 442 6.40 38.91 17.61
CA ASN A 442 5.44 38.10 16.85
C ASN A 442 5.89 37.83 15.41
N LEU A 443 6.93 38.52 14.92
CA LEU A 443 7.42 38.36 13.55
C LEU A 443 8.49 37.27 13.50
N LEU A 444 8.13 36.09 12.99
CA LEU A 444 9.03 34.98 12.75
C LEU A 444 9.62 35.06 11.35
N LYS A 445 10.95 35.03 11.25
CA LYS A 445 11.68 35.05 9.98
C LYS A 445 12.44 33.76 9.79
N PHE A 446 12.52 33.25 8.56
CA PHE A 446 13.38 32.12 8.21
C PHE A 446 13.76 32.19 6.72
N THR A 447 14.87 31.53 6.38
CA THR A 447 15.38 31.45 5.01
C THR A 447 14.99 30.11 4.40
N VAL A 448 14.48 30.16 3.17
CA VAL A 448 14.29 28.99 2.31
C VAL A 448 15.38 29.00 1.27
N THR A 449 16.07 27.89 1.06
CA THR A 449 17.07 27.73 -0.01
C THR A 449 16.74 26.51 -0.83
N VAL A 450 16.82 26.62 -2.15
CA VAL A 450 16.75 25.49 -3.08
C VAL A 450 18.07 25.40 -3.82
N THR A 451 18.62 24.19 -3.90
CA THR A 451 19.92 23.88 -4.49
C THR A 451 19.75 22.83 -5.57
N GLU A 452 20.42 23.03 -6.70
CA GLU A 452 20.56 22.08 -7.78
C GLU A 452 21.87 21.30 -7.63
N ASN A 453 21.74 20.00 -7.40
CA ASN A 453 22.81 19.05 -7.16
C ASN A 453 23.20 18.27 -8.43
N ALA A 454 22.33 18.27 -9.45
CA ALA A 454 22.57 17.63 -10.73
C ALA A 454 21.90 18.46 -11.84
N ASP A 455 22.61 18.64 -12.95
CA ASP A 455 22.11 19.34 -14.14
C ASP A 455 21.02 18.47 -14.81
N VAL A 456 19.79 18.97 -14.81
CA VAL A 456 18.66 18.36 -15.50
C VAL A 456 18.27 19.28 -16.64
N ALA A 457 18.48 18.81 -17.88
CA ALA A 457 18.30 19.60 -19.07
C ALA A 457 16.92 20.28 -19.12
N GLY A 458 16.93 21.61 -19.26
CA GLY A 458 15.72 22.41 -19.38
C GLY A 458 15.06 22.84 -18.07
N LEU A 459 15.66 22.55 -16.91
CA LEU A 459 15.18 23.00 -15.60
C LEU A 459 16.20 23.91 -14.92
N SER A 460 15.73 24.88 -14.12
CA SER A 460 16.61 25.75 -13.33
C SER A 460 16.05 26.09 -11.96
N VAL A 461 16.92 26.19 -10.94
CA VAL A 461 16.55 26.75 -9.61
C VAL A 461 15.88 28.12 -9.67
N ASN A 462 16.12 28.88 -10.74
CA ASN A 462 15.56 30.22 -10.89
C ASN A 462 14.07 30.24 -11.19
N GLU A 463 13.52 29.12 -11.65
CA GLU A 463 12.10 28.92 -11.97
C GLU A 463 11.30 28.43 -10.77
N VAL A 464 11.98 28.02 -9.69
CA VAL A 464 11.33 27.47 -8.50
C VAL A 464 10.40 28.48 -7.85
N VAL A 465 9.21 28.01 -7.47
CA VAL A 465 8.21 28.76 -6.72
C VAL A 465 7.97 28.07 -5.37
N PRO A 466 8.41 28.68 -4.25
CA PRO A 466 8.12 28.14 -2.93
C PRO A 466 6.75 28.58 -2.40
N THR A 467 6.09 27.67 -1.70
CA THR A 467 4.96 27.93 -0.81
C THR A 467 5.39 27.64 0.62
N ALA A 468 5.21 28.59 1.52
CA ALA A 468 5.57 28.45 2.93
C ALA A 468 4.34 28.27 3.83
N TYR A 469 4.51 27.49 4.89
CA TYR A 469 3.52 27.20 5.94
C TYR A 469 4.16 27.32 7.33
N VAL A 470 3.36 27.74 8.31
CA VAL A 470 3.70 27.73 9.73
C VAL A 470 2.53 27.09 10.47
N ALA A 471 2.78 26.03 11.23
CA ALA A 471 1.74 25.27 11.93
C ALA A 471 2.05 25.16 13.43
N PRO A 472 1.15 25.59 14.34
CA PRO A 472 1.42 25.57 15.77
C PRO A 472 1.14 24.20 16.39
N TYR A 473 2.12 23.66 17.11
CA TYR A 473 1.92 22.49 17.96
C TYR A 473 1.14 22.89 19.22
N GLY A 474 0.27 22.00 19.71
CA GLY A 474 -0.52 22.23 20.92
C GLY A 474 -0.08 21.36 22.10
N TYR A 475 -0.06 21.95 23.29
CA TYR A 475 0.05 21.25 24.58
C TYR A 475 1.27 20.32 24.68
N GLY A 476 2.38 20.68 24.03
CA GLY A 476 3.59 19.85 23.99
C GLY A 476 3.50 18.57 23.14
N THR A 477 2.30 18.22 22.64
CA THR A 477 2.05 17.00 21.87
C THR A 477 2.70 17.04 20.49
N LYS A 478 2.62 15.90 19.78
CA LYS A 478 3.00 15.86 18.37
C LYS A 478 2.06 16.66 17.48
N ASP A 479 0.81 16.93 17.84
CA ASP A 479 -0.22 17.38 16.89
C ASP A 479 -0.38 18.91 16.81
N PHE A 480 -0.84 19.36 15.65
CA PHE A 480 -1.17 20.75 15.42
C PHE A 480 -2.53 21.09 16.01
N ILE A 481 -2.58 22.13 16.83
CA ILE A 481 -3.83 22.61 17.44
C ILE A 481 -4.68 23.44 16.48
N LEU A 482 -4.10 23.84 15.34
CA LEU A 482 -4.75 24.58 14.26
C LEU A 482 -4.23 24.08 12.92
N ALA A 483 -5.12 23.83 11.96
CA ALA A 483 -4.74 23.32 10.64
C ALA A 483 -4.07 24.42 9.80
N ALA A 484 -2.93 24.10 9.18
CA ALA A 484 -2.17 25.05 8.37
C ALA A 484 -2.78 25.30 6.98
N LYS A 485 -3.82 24.53 6.59
CA LYS A 485 -4.53 24.68 5.31
C LYS A 485 -5.06 26.10 5.05
N ASN A 486 -5.32 26.87 6.10
CA ASN A 486 -5.77 28.26 6.02
C ASN A 486 -4.62 29.29 6.14
N GLN A 487 -3.37 28.83 6.23
CA GLN A 487 -2.17 29.61 6.52
C GLN A 487 -1.10 29.36 5.45
N LYS A 488 -1.52 29.48 4.19
CA LYS A 488 -0.66 29.33 3.01
C LYS A 488 -0.16 30.69 2.57
N LEU A 489 1.15 30.82 2.36
CA LEU A 489 1.71 31.94 1.61
C LEU A 489 2.20 31.49 0.25
N THR A 490 1.64 32.10 -0.79
CA THR A 490 2.20 32.11 -2.15
C THR A 490 2.82 33.48 -2.44
N ALA A 491 3.58 33.63 -3.54
CA ALA A 491 4.18 34.92 -3.92
C ALA A 491 3.18 36.09 -4.01
N THR A 492 1.88 35.81 -4.16
CA THR A 492 0.76 36.74 -3.98
C THR A 492 0.19 36.65 -2.55
N ALA A 493 0.32 37.75 -1.81
CA ALA A 493 0.30 37.88 -0.35
C ALA A 493 -1.01 37.51 0.37
N ALA A 494 -0.88 36.78 1.48
CA ALA A 494 -1.83 36.78 2.59
C ALA A 494 -1.44 37.89 3.60
N ALA A 495 -2.41 38.51 4.28
CA ALA A 495 -2.14 39.58 5.25
C ALA A 495 -1.17 39.11 6.36
N GLY A 496 -0.11 39.89 6.64
CA GLY A 496 0.88 39.58 7.70
C GLY A 496 2.03 38.65 7.31
N TRP A 497 2.10 38.20 6.05
CA TRP A 497 3.19 37.39 5.53
C TRP A 497 3.92 38.04 4.35
N THR A 498 5.23 37.84 4.26
CA THR A 498 6.02 38.22 3.08
C THR A 498 7.01 37.13 2.71
N ILE A 499 7.09 36.79 1.42
CA ILE A 499 8.16 35.99 0.84
C ILE A 499 8.92 36.84 -0.16
N THR A 500 10.18 37.12 0.12
CA THR A 500 11.02 37.98 -0.70
C THR A 500 12.15 37.17 -1.28
N ALA A 501 12.34 37.23 -2.60
CA ALA A 501 13.47 36.59 -3.25
C ALA A 501 14.77 37.15 -2.66
N GLY A 502 15.66 36.24 -2.27
CA GLY A 502 17.00 36.51 -1.77
C GLY A 502 18.03 36.36 -2.87
N THR A 503 19.19 35.82 -2.49
CA THR A 503 20.31 35.58 -3.41
C THR A 503 19.97 34.50 -4.43
N SER A 504 20.37 34.72 -5.69
CA SER A 504 20.31 33.73 -6.76
C SER A 504 21.69 33.54 -7.37
N THR A 505 22.01 32.30 -7.70
CA THR A 505 23.20 31.84 -8.42
C THR A 505 22.78 30.87 -9.52
N ALA A 506 23.73 30.29 -10.26
CA ALA A 506 23.43 29.28 -11.27
C ALA A 506 22.78 28.02 -10.67
N THR A 507 23.19 27.62 -9.45
CA THR A 507 22.79 26.33 -8.84
C THR A 507 22.06 26.48 -7.51
N SER A 508 21.77 27.71 -7.07
CA SER A 508 21.01 27.95 -5.83
C SER A 508 20.20 29.24 -5.87
N LYS A 509 19.01 29.21 -5.28
CA LYS A 509 18.14 30.37 -5.06
C LYS A 509 17.57 30.35 -3.65
N SER A 510 17.52 31.51 -3.00
CA SER A 510 16.96 31.64 -1.65
C SER A 510 15.80 32.64 -1.58
N TRP A 511 15.02 32.52 -0.52
CA TRP A 511 13.92 33.43 -0.18
C TRP A 511 13.93 33.70 1.33
N LEU A 512 13.66 34.94 1.71
CA LEU A 512 13.36 35.29 3.10
C LEU A 512 11.84 35.24 3.30
N VAL A 513 11.40 34.39 4.22
CA VAL A 513 10.01 34.34 4.68
C VAL A 513 9.90 35.10 5.99
N SER A 514 8.92 36.00 6.09
CA SER A 514 8.54 36.66 7.34
C SER A 514 7.05 36.42 7.60
N ALA A 515 6.72 35.93 8.78
CA ALA A 515 5.37 35.57 9.21
C ALA A 515 5.03 36.28 10.53
N ASP A 516 4.06 37.20 10.51
CA ASP A 516 3.55 37.83 11.72
C ASP A 516 2.51 36.95 12.40
N LEU A 517 2.93 36.21 13.43
CA LEU A 517 2.11 35.24 14.15
C LEU A 517 0.84 35.86 14.77
N ALA A 518 0.82 37.17 15.04
CA ALA A 518 -0.35 37.86 15.59
C ALA A 518 -1.41 38.17 14.51
N VAL A 519 -0.98 38.48 13.29
CA VAL A 519 -1.89 38.75 12.17
C VAL A 519 -2.44 37.46 11.59
N VAL A 520 -1.56 36.46 11.48
CA VAL A 520 -1.83 35.19 10.79
C VAL A 520 -2.71 34.27 11.61
N GLY A 521 -2.42 34.22 12.92
CA GLY A 521 -3.13 33.39 13.88
C GLY A 521 -4.27 34.10 14.60
N GLY A 522 -4.38 35.41 14.45
CA GLY A 522 -5.23 36.28 15.27
C GLY A 522 -4.84 36.26 16.76
N ALA A 523 -5.68 36.88 17.60
CA ALA A 523 -5.49 36.93 19.04
C ALA A 523 -5.34 35.52 19.68
N THR A 524 -5.98 34.51 19.08
CA THR A 524 -5.94 33.12 19.54
C THR A 524 -4.53 32.53 19.59
N TRP A 525 -3.65 32.84 18.63
CA TRP A 525 -2.26 32.37 18.68
C TRP A 525 -1.47 33.08 19.76
N THR A 526 -1.54 34.41 19.79
CA THR A 526 -0.78 35.20 20.76
C THR A 526 -1.16 34.83 22.20
N ASP A 527 -2.44 34.58 22.46
CA ASP A 527 -2.91 34.19 23.79
C ASP A 527 -2.48 32.77 24.15
N LYS A 528 -2.53 31.83 23.19
CA LYS A 528 -2.05 30.46 23.38
C LYS A 528 -0.52 30.33 23.48
N ILE A 529 0.23 31.25 22.87
CA ILE A 529 1.68 31.35 23.06
C ILE A 529 1.96 31.87 24.47
N LYS A 530 1.25 32.93 24.90
CA LYS A 530 1.40 33.51 26.26
C LYS A 530 1.03 32.52 27.37
N ASP A 531 -0.03 31.74 27.19
CA ASP A 531 -0.51 30.78 28.20
C ASP A 531 0.24 29.44 28.18
N GLY A 532 1.23 29.28 27.29
CA GLY A 532 2.06 28.08 27.16
C GLY A 532 1.43 26.93 26.39
N THR A 533 0.21 27.06 25.87
CA THR A 533 -0.41 26.04 25.02
C THR A 533 0.41 25.82 23.73
N ILE A 534 0.96 26.87 23.14
CA ILE A 534 1.84 26.81 21.97
C ILE A 534 3.26 27.19 22.39
N LYS A 535 4.16 26.21 22.38
CA LYS A 535 5.61 26.41 22.65
C LYS A 535 6.46 26.26 21.39
N ARG A 536 5.93 25.60 20.36
CA ARG A 536 6.66 25.24 19.13
C ARG A 536 5.76 25.41 17.90
N VAL A 537 6.38 25.71 16.76
CA VAL A 537 5.74 25.74 15.45
C VAL A 537 6.52 24.88 14.47
N GLU A 538 5.83 24.25 13.53
CA GLU A 538 6.46 23.63 12.37
C GLU A 538 6.54 24.63 11.23
N LEU A 539 7.73 24.84 10.70
CA LEU A 539 7.96 25.57 9.47
C LEU A 539 8.00 24.54 8.34
N ALA A 540 7.25 24.78 7.27
CA ALA A 540 7.25 23.87 6.13
C ALA A 540 7.28 24.64 4.81
N VAL A 541 7.95 24.06 3.82
CA VAL A 541 8.06 24.60 2.47
C VAL A 541 7.73 23.51 1.48
N LEU A 542 6.79 23.81 0.60
CA LEU A 542 6.49 23.05 -0.61
C LEU A 542 7.06 23.87 -1.77
N ALA A 543 8.10 23.36 -2.41
CA ALA A 543 8.73 23.99 -3.57
C ALA A 543 8.40 23.17 -4.82
N PHE A 544 8.17 23.84 -5.94
CA PHE A 544 7.94 23.16 -7.21
C PHE A 544 8.57 23.94 -8.36
N LEU A 545 8.90 23.21 -9.43
CA LEU A 545 9.28 23.79 -10.71
C LEU A 545 8.04 23.80 -11.63
N PRO A 546 7.63 24.97 -12.14
CA PRO A 546 6.59 25.02 -13.15
C PRO A 546 7.16 24.51 -14.47
N ASN A 547 6.51 23.49 -15.04
CA ASN A 547 6.73 22.93 -16.39
C ASN A 547 7.67 21.71 -16.48
N LEU A 548 7.08 20.60 -16.93
CA LEU A 548 7.74 19.56 -17.71
C LEU A 548 7.20 19.63 -19.14
N ASP A 549 8.06 19.93 -20.11
CA ASP A 549 7.66 19.93 -21.52
C ASP A 549 7.09 18.57 -21.93
N GLY A 550 5.87 18.59 -22.49
CA GLY A 550 5.20 17.39 -22.99
C GLY A 550 4.56 16.49 -21.93
N VAL A 551 4.58 16.85 -20.64
CA VAL A 551 3.89 16.09 -19.57
C VAL A 551 2.73 16.89 -18.99
N THR A 552 1.52 16.35 -19.13
CA THR A 552 0.30 16.94 -18.56
C THR A 552 -0.24 16.05 -17.44
N TYR A 553 -0.71 16.66 -16.37
CA TYR A 553 -1.42 15.98 -15.28
C TYR A 553 -2.81 16.60 -15.12
N ILE A 554 -3.80 15.84 -14.63
CA ILE A 554 -5.11 16.37 -14.26
C ILE A 554 -5.10 16.55 -12.74
N PRO A 555 -5.02 17.79 -12.22
CA PRO A 555 -5.11 18.05 -10.79
C PRO A 555 -6.33 17.39 -10.16
N HIS A 556 -6.19 16.87 -8.95
CA HIS A 556 -7.35 16.37 -8.19
C HIS A 556 -8.44 17.44 -8.09
N GLY A 557 -9.64 17.13 -8.60
CA GLY A 557 -10.78 18.05 -8.68
C GLY A 557 -10.84 18.93 -9.94
N ALA A 558 -9.91 18.77 -10.89
CA ALA A 558 -9.95 19.43 -12.19
C ALA A 558 -10.41 18.47 -13.29
N THR A 559 -11.01 19.02 -14.34
CA THR A 559 -11.42 18.28 -15.55
C THR A 559 -10.52 18.57 -16.76
N THR A 560 -9.56 19.47 -16.60
CA THR A 560 -8.66 19.90 -17.67
C THR A 560 -7.20 19.55 -17.34
N PRO A 561 -6.44 18.98 -18.28
CA PRO A 561 -5.01 18.75 -18.11
C PRO A 561 -4.25 20.07 -17.94
N ALA A 562 -3.35 20.13 -16.97
CA ALA A 562 -2.41 21.22 -16.75
C ALA A 562 -0.97 20.74 -17.02
N THR A 563 -0.05 21.66 -17.31
CA THR A 563 1.39 21.36 -17.35
C THR A 563 1.79 20.82 -15.97
N ALA A 564 2.38 19.64 -15.93
CA ALA A 564 2.67 19.00 -14.67
C ALA A 564 3.86 19.69 -13.99
N PRO A 565 3.75 20.13 -12.73
CA PRO A 565 4.90 20.58 -11.97
C PRO A 565 5.79 19.39 -11.63
N VAL A 566 7.09 19.63 -11.59
CA VAL A 566 8.05 18.65 -11.10
C VAL A 566 8.02 18.62 -9.58
N ALA A 567 7.97 17.41 -9.01
CA ALA A 567 8.06 17.16 -7.58
C ALA A 567 9.42 17.58 -7.00
N LEU A 568 9.43 18.53 -6.06
CA LEU A 568 10.51 18.61 -5.08
C LEU A 568 9.99 18.07 -3.75
N ASN A 569 10.89 17.50 -2.93
CA ASN A 569 10.51 17.08 -1.59
C ASN A 569 10.11 18.30 -0.75
N ALA A 570 8.95 18.22 -0.11
CA ALA A 570 8.58 19.17 0.92
C ALA A 570 9.54 19.03 2.11
N VAL A 571 9.97 20.17 2.66
CA VAL A 571 10.88 20.21 3.80
C VAL A 571 10.23 20.88 4.99
N THR A 572 10.52 20.38 6.18
CA THR A 572 9.96 20.91 7.41
C THR A 572 11.03 21.00 8.50
N LYS A 573 10.90 21.98 9.39
CA LYS A 573 11.71 22.10 10.61
C LYS A 573 10.88 22.66 11.76
N THR A 574 11.03 22.09 12.94
CA THR A 574 10.39 22.58 14.15
C THR A 574 11.18 23.75 14.74
N PHE A 575 10.52 24.87 15.00
CA PHE A 575 11.08 26.01 15.72
C PHE A 575 10.47 26.13 17.12
N ASP A 576 11.31 26.21 18.13
CA ASP A 576 10.91 26.44 19.52
C ASP A 576 10.81 27.94 19.79
N LEU A 577 9.60 28.42 20.07
CA LEU A 577 9.33 29.83 20.31
C LEU A 577 9.89 30.31 21.66
N VAL A 578 10.07 29.40 22.62
CA VAL A 578 10.59 29.70 23.96
C VAL A 578 12.12 29.73 23.94
N ALA A 579 12.73 28.67 23.40
CA ALA A 579 14.18 28.55 23.28
C ALA A 579 14.76 29.40 22.12
N LYS A 580 13.89 29.91 21.23
CA LYS A 580 14.23 30.76 20.07
C LYS A 580 15.26 30.12 19.13
N ARG A 581 15.10 28.81 18.89
CA ARG A 581 15.99 28.02 18.04
C ARG A 581 15.24 26.85 17.41
N PHE A 582 15.83 26.23 16.39
CA PHE A 582 15.33 24.96 15.90
C PHE A 582 15.37 23.88 16.99
N ALA A 583 14.30 23.12 17.10
CA ALA A 583 14.19 21.96 17.96
C ALA A 583 14.52 20.69 17.14
N PRO A 584 15.03 19.63 17.80
CA PRO A 584 15.20 18.35 17.13
C PRO A 584 13.84 17.79 16.67
N ALA A 585 13.83 17.17 15.49
CA ALA A 585 12.66 16.46 14.99
C ALA A 585 12.38 15.23 15.85
N VAL A 586 11.10 14.96 16.12
CA VAL A 586 10.67 13.69 16.73
C VAL A 586 10.24 12.77 15.59
N ALA A 587 11.14 11.89 15.15
CA ALA A 587 10.90 10.99 14.04
C ALA A 587 10.15 9.73 14.50
N ILE A 588 8.82 9.76 14.43
CA ILE A 588 7.95 8.60 14.68
C ILE A 588 7.98 7.64 13.48
N VAL A 589 8.00 8.20 12.28
CA VAL A 589 8.04 7.47 11.01
C VAL A 589 9.16 8.01 10.13
N ASP A 590 9.68 7.18 9.25
CA ASP A 590 10.72 7.55 8.30
C ASP A 590 10.16 7.53 6.87
N ALA A 591 10.33 8.63 6.14
CA ALA A 591 9.91 8.72 4.74
C ALA A 591 10.63 7.69 3.85
N ASN A 592 11.88 7.32 4.16
CA ASN A 592 12.62 6.27 3.45
C ASN A 592 11.94 4.91 3.59
N LYS A 593 11.36 4.61 4.77
CA LYS A 593 10.60 3.38 4.99
C LYS A 593 9.30 3.35 4.17
N CYS A 594 8.58 4.48 4.10
CA CYS A 594 7.44 4.61 3.20
C CYS A 594 7.86 4.42 1.74
N ASN A 595 8.96 5.06 1.36
CA ASN A 595 9.50 5.09 0.01
C ASN A 595 10.07 3.75 -0.46
N ALA A 596 10.47 2.85 0.45
CA ALA A 596 10.82 1.48 0.09
C ALA A 596 9.75 0.84 -0.80
N CYS A 597 8.47 1.06 -0.44
CA CYS A 597 7.34 0.72 -1.29
C CYS A 597 6.97 1.86 -2.25
N HIS A 598 6.63 3.05 -1.76
CA HIS A 598 5.97 4.08 -2.57
C HIS A 598 6.78 4.59 -3.78
N ASP A 599 8.12 4.60 -3.69
CA ASP A 599 8.98 4.93 -4.84
C ASP A 599 8.95 3.84 -5.90
N ALA A 600 9.01 2.58 -5.47
CA ALA A 600 8.94 1.41 -6.34
C ALA A 600 7.59 1.39 -7.08
N LEU A 601 6.52 1.85 -6.45
CA LEU A 601 5.20 1.94 -7.06
C LEU A 601 5.01 3.15 -7.98
N GLY A 602 5.93 4.11 -7.96
CA GLY A 602 5.80 5.37 -8.69
C GLY A 602 4.58 6.17 -8.24
N THR A 603 4.26 6.14 -6.95
CA THR A 603 3.06 6.81 -6.42
C THR A 603 3.38 8.18 -5.85
N THR A 604 2.53 9.16 -6.14
CA THR A 604 2.56 10.48 -5.49
C THR A 604 1.26 10.72 -4.72
N PHE A 605 1.29 11.65 -3.77
CA PHE A 605 0.12 12.01 -2.96
C PHE A 605 -0.41 13.38 -3.39
N HIS A 606 -1.66 13.43 -3.87
CA HIS A 606 -2.28 14.60 -4.50
C HIS A 606 -1.54 15.14 -5.74
N THR A 607 -0.41 15.79 -5.52
CA THR A 607 0.46 16.40 -6.52
C THR A 607 1.91 16.16 -6.12
N ALA A 608 2.78 16.18 -7.11
CA ALA A 608 4.16 15.71 -6.95
C ALA A 608 4.98 16.54 -5.93
N ASP A 609 4.60 17.80 -5.68
CA ASP A 609 5.23 18.75 -4.73
C ASP A 609 4.97 18.49 -3.24
N ARG A 610 4.17 17.47 -2.88
CA ARG A 610 3.78 17.20 -1.49
C ARG A 610 4.52 16.03 -0.83
N GLY A 611 5.44 15.39 -1.56
CA GLY A 611 6.20 14.23 -1.08
C GLY A 611 7.37 14.57 -0.14
N GLY A 612 8.11 13.56 0.29
CA GLY A 612 9.41 13.71 0.96
C GLY A 612 9.41 13.78 2.49
N ASN A 613 8.34 14.31 3.11
CA ASN A 613 8.28 14.41 4.57
C ASN A 613 6.86 14.19 5.11
N VAL A 614 6.69 13.18 5.98
CA VAL A 614 5.37 12.83 6.56
C VAL A 614 4.81 13.95 7.44
N VAL A 615 5.67 14.77 8.08
CA VAL A 615 5.23 15.93 8.86
C VAL A 615 4.56 16.98 7.97
N ALA A 616 5.00 17.13 6.71
CA ALA A 616 4.34 18.04 5.76
C ALA A 616 2.88 17.61 5.50
N CYS A 617 2.59 16.31 5.44
CA CYS A 617 1.21 15.81 5.29
C CYS A 617 0.30 16.28 6.44
N ARG A 618 0.85 16.33 7.66
CA ARG A 618 0.11 16.66 8.89
C ARG A 618 -0.37 18.10 8.95
N LEU A 619 0.21 19.00 8.14
CA LEU A 619 -0.27 20.37 7.95
C LEU A 619 -1.75 20.42 7.55
N CYS A 620 -2.19 19.40 6.80
CA CYS A 620 -3.58 19.23 6.35
C CYS A 620 -4.26 18.03 7.03
N HIS A 621 -3.50 16.98 7.34
CA HIS A 621 -3.97 15.75 8.00
C HIS A 621 -3.86 15.86 9.53
N THR A 622 -4.71 16.70 10.10
CA THR A 622 -4.79 16.99 11.55
C THR A 622 -5.85 16.13 12.24
N THR A 623 -5.76 15.98 13.56
CA THR A 623 -6.79 15.35 14.41
C THR A 623 -8.11 16.12 14.44
N LEU A 624 -8.11 17.38 14.01
CA LEU A 624 -9.24 18.31 14.16
C LEU A 624 -10.44 18.04 13.25
N ASN A 625 -10.34 17.07 12.33
CA ASN A 625 -11.37 16.79 11.34
C ASN A 625 -11.57 15.28 11.19
N GLY A 626 -12.81 14.86 10.93
CA GLY A 626 -13.11 13.51 10.48
C GLY A 626 -12.48 13.21 9.12
N GLY A 627 -12.27 11.92 8.84
CA GLY A 627 -11.76 11.45 7.55
C GLY A 627 -12.71 11.84 6.43
N SER A 628 -12.21 12.54 5.41
CA SER A 628 -13.05 13.05 4.33
C SER A 628 -13.49 11.97 3.35
N HIS A 629 -12.62 10.99 3.09
CA HIS A 629 -12.88 9.88 2.17
C HIS A 629 -12.97 8.52 2.86
N LEU A 630 -12.64 8.49 4.16
CA LEU A 630 -12.65 7.27 4.96
C LEU A 630 -13.61 7.50 6.10
N GLU A 631 -14.74 6.81 6.04
CA GLU A 631 -15.78 6.88 7.05
C GLU A 631 -15.31 6.33 8.39
N MET A 632 -15.86 6.86 9.49
CA MET A 632 -15.51 6.45 10.85
C MET A 632 -14.00 6.47 11.14
N GLN A 633 -13.20 7.23 10.39
CA GLN A 633 -11.77 7.41 10.59
C GLN A 633 -11.48 8.89 10.89
N SER A 634 -10.32 9.18 11.48
CA SER A 634 -9.87 10.57 11.63
C SER A 634 -9.04 11.00 10.43
N ARG A 635 -9.03 12.30 10.12
CA ARG A 635 -8.15 12.85 9.09
C ARG A 635 -6.68 12.86 9.49
N SER A 636 -6.38 12.66 10.78
CA SER A 636 -5.00 12.57 11.26
C SER A 636 -4.22 11.51 10.48
N ILE A 637 -2.94 11.79 10.21
CA ILE A 637 -2.13 10.89 9.37
C ILE A 637 -2.03 9.48 9.94
N ASP A 638 -2.02 9.32 11.27
CA ASP A 638 -1.98 8.02 11.94
C ASP A 638 -3.24 7.17 11.60
N SER A 639 -4.43 7.73 11.77
CA SER A 639 -5.69 7.06 11.42
C SER A 639 -5.85 6.87 9.91
N TYR A 640 -5.49 7.86 9.10
CA TYR A 640 -5.71 7.80 7.66
C TYR A 640 -4.84 6.71 7.02
N VAL A 641 -3.54 6.70 7.35
CA VAL A 641 -2.59 5.73 6.79
C VAL A 641 -2.92 4.31 7.25
N HIS A 642 -3.29 4.12 8.51
CA HIS A 642 -3.69 2.81 9.02
C HIS A 642 -4.91 2.24 8.30
N ALA A 643 -5.98 3.03 8.14
CA ALA A 643 -7.19 2.57 7.44
C ALA A 643 -6.95 2.24 5.96
N ILE A 644 -6.15 3.05 5.26
CA ILE A 644 -5.80 2.80 3.85
C ILE A 644 -5.07 1.47 3.70
N HIS A 645 -4.07 1.24 4.55
CA HIS A 645 -3.27 0.01 4.47
C HIS A 645 -4.04 -1.21 4.98
N ALA A 646 -5.03 -1.01 5.86
CA ALA A 646 -6.02 -2.01 6.23
C ALA A 646 -7.10 -2.27 5.15
N MET A 647 -6.94 -1.70 3.96
CA MET A 647 -7.84 -1.86 2.81
C MET A 647 -9.27 -1.40 3.08
N GLN A 648 -9.43 -0.30 3.82
CA GLN A 648 -10.72 0.39 3.87
C GLN A 648 -10.94 1.12 2.53
N PRO A 649 -12.08 0.91 1.86
CA PRO A 649 -12.38 1.60 0.62
C PRO A 649 -12.65 3.07 0.87
N PHE A 650 -12.20 3.90 -0.07
CA PHE A 650 -12.52 5.32 -0.11
C PHE A 650 -13.94 5.55 -0.62
N ASP A 651 -14.59 6.61 -0.13
CA ASP A 651 -15.84 7.17 -0.65
C ASP A 651 -16.92 6.10 -0.90
N ILE A 652 -17.19 5.28 0.12
CA ILE A 652 -18.07 4.11 -0.02
C ILE A 652 -19.49 4.47 -0.50
N GLY A 653 -19.97 5.68 -0.22
CA GLY A 653 -21.26 6.18 -0.71
C GLY A 653 -21.34 6.34 -2.23
N ASP A 654 -20.20 6.50 -2.90
CA ASP A 654 -20.12 6.59 -4.36
C ASP A 654 -20.12 5.20 -5.03
N ILE A 655 -20.00 4.13 -4.25
CA ILE A 655 -19.96 2.75 -4.76
C ILE A 655 -21.39 2.24 -4.99
N ASN A 656 -21.69 1.89 -6.24
CA ASN A 656 -22.97 1.26 -6.59
C ASN A 656 -23.00 -0.22 -6.12
N PHE A 657 -23.74 -0.52 -5.05
CA PHE A 657 -23.94 -1.89 -4.57
C PHE A 657 -25.19 -2.60 -5.13
N ASP A 658 -25.92 -2.00 -6.07
CA ASP A 658 -27.11 -2.60 -6.67
C ASP A 658 -26.76 -3.71 -7.67
N VAL A 659 -26.70 -4.95 -7.14
CA VAL A 659 -26.40 -6.17 -7.91
C VAL A 659 -27.46 -6.54 -8.94
N THR A 660 -28.60 -5.85 -8.99
CA THR A 660 -29.58 -6.04 -10.08
C THR A 660 -29.11 -5.37 -11.38
N THR A 661 -28.22 -4.38 -11.28
CA THR A 661 -27.60 -3.71 -12.42
C THR A 661 -26.24 -4.33 -12.74
N ASP A 662 -25.83 -4.28 -14.01
CA ASP A 662 -24.52 -4.75 -14.42
C ASP A 662 -23.38 -3.92 -13.82
N ALA A 663 -23.58 -2.61 -13.70
CA ALA A 663 -22.63 -1.70 -13.04
C ALA A 663 -22.45 -2.06 -11.56
N GLY A 664 -23.53 -2.37 -10.84
CA GLY A 664 -23.45 -2.72 -9.43
C GLY A 664 -22.83 -4.11 -9.17
N LYS A 665 -23.04 -5.08 -10.06
CA LYS A 665 -22.31 -6.38 -9.99
C LYS A 665 -20.80 -6.18 -10.08
N VAL A 666 -20.34 -5.32 -11.00
CA VAL A 666 -18.92 -5.02 -11.19
C VAL A 666 -18.36 -4.25 -10.00
N ALA A 667 -19.07 -3.22 -9.53
CA ALA A 667 -18.65 -2.40 -8.40
C ALA A 667 -18.56 -3.22 -7.11
N LYS A 668 -19.55 -4.09 -6.83
CA LYS A 668 -19.50 -5.02 -5.69
C LYS A 668 -18.29 -5.96 -5.76
N MET A 669 -18.03 -6.56 -6.92
CA MET A 669 -16.86 -7.45 -7.10
C MET A 669 -15.54 -6.70 -6.84
N ARG A 670 -15.41 -5.46 -7.33
CA ARG A 670 -14.22 -4.62 -7.08
C ARG A 670 -14.07 -4.27 -5.60
N TYR A 671 -15.16 -3.91 -4.93
CA TYR A 671 -15.18 -3.69 -3.49
C TYR A 671 -14.68 -4.92 -2.74
N GLU A 672 -15.23 -6.10 -3.04
CA GLU A 672 -14.84 -7.37 -2.39
C GLU A 672 -13.37 -7.73 -2.64
N HIS A 673 -12.86 -7.50 -3.85
CA HIS A 673 -11.44 -7.69 -4.14
C HIS A 673 -10.54 -6.70 -3.37
N HIS A 674 -10.97 -5.44 -3.22
CA HIS A 674 -10.22 -4.44 -2.48
C HIS A 674 -10.11 -4.82 -0.99
N ILE A 675 -11.24 -5.04 -0.32
CA ILE A 675 -11.24 -5.32 1.13
C ILE A 675 -10.62 -6.68 1.50
N ALA A 676 -10.51 -7.60 0.53
CA ALA A 676 -9.85 -8.89 0.69
C ALA A 676 -8.36 -8.87 0.31
N SER A 677 -7.82 -7.73 -0.11
CA SER A 677 -6.40 -7.57 -0.41
C SER A 677 -5.56 -7.56 0.88
N THR A 678 -4.29 -7.93 0.77
CA THR A 678 -3.36 -7.98 1.90
C THR A 678 -2.27 -6.93 1.72
N TYR A 679 -1.80 -6.36 2.83
CA TYR A 679 -0.64 -5.48 2.83
C TYR A 679 0.61 -6.20 2.26
N PRO A 680 1.46 -5.56 1.44
CA PRO A 680 2.57 -6.23 0.73
C PRO A 680 3.58 -7.02 1.59
N ASN A 681 3.72 -6.71 2.88
CA ASN A 681 4.52 -7.49 3.84
C ASN A 681 3.77 -8.69 4.46
N PHE A 682 2.73 -9.19 3.78
CA PHE A 682 1.86 -10.30 4.18
C PHE A 682 1.05 -10.09 5.46
N THR A 683 1.30 -9.03 6.22
CA THR A 683 0.55 -8.68 7.41
C THR A 683 0.64 -7.19 7.71
N LEU A 684 -0.39 -6.66 8.38
CA LEU A 684 -0.40 -5.28 8.90
C LEU A 684 0.33 -5.13 10.23
N LEU A 685 0.80 -6.25 10.79
CA LEU A 685 1.47 -6.28 12.09
C LEU A 685 2.95 -5.86 12.03
N ASN A 686 3.49 -5.66 10.82
CA ASN A 686 4.83 -5.09 10.63
C ASN A 686 4.84 -3.58 10.89
N CYS A 687 4.85 -3.17 12.16
CA CYS A 687 4.89 -1.77 12.56
C CYS A 687 6.14 -1.05 12.03
N GLU A 688 7.29 -1.72 12.04
CA GLU A 688 8.58 -1.20 11.61
C GLU A 688 8.73 -1.01 10.10
N SER A 689 7.75 -1.48 9.31
CA SER A 689 7.61 -1.11 7.90
C SER A 689 7.44 0.39 7.68
N CYS A 690 6.95 1.11 8.70
CA CYS A 690 6.72 2.56 8.64
C CYS A 690 7.36 3.29 9.84
N HIS A 691 7.24 2.72 11.04
CA HIS A 691 7.67 3.35 12.29
C HIS A 691 9.14 3.10 12.58
N ASN A 692 9.77 4.02 13.32
CA ASN A 692 11.07 3.76 13.92
C ASN A 692 10.92 2.82 15.13
N PRO A 693 11.92 1.97 15.43
CA PRO A 693 11.88 1.10 16.60
C PRO A 693 11.50 1.85 17.88
N GLY A 694 10.56 1.31 18.66
CA GLY A 694 10.09 1.91 19.91
C GLY A 694 9.13 3.10 19.76
N THR A 695 8.60 3.39 18.57
CA THR A 695 7.70 4.54 18.32
C THR A 695 6.28 4.17 17.89
N TYR A 696 5.92 2.89 18.02
CA TYR A 696 4.66 2.32 17.56
C TYR A 696 3.78 1.76 18.72
N GLU A 697 4.10 2.14 19.95
CA GLU A 697 3.26 1.81 21.10
C GLU A 697 2.01 2.68 21.21
N VAL A 698 1.07 2.22 22.05
CA VAL A 698 -0.24 2.86 22.23
C VAL A 698 -0.07 4.30 22.69
N PRO A 699 -0.50 5.31 21.90
CA PRO A 699 -0.34 6.71 22.28
C PRO A 699 -1.38 7.11 23.33
N ASP A 700 -1.03 8.07 24.17
CA ASP A 700 -1.95 8.71 25.12
C ASP A 700 -2.03 10.23 24.89
N GLN A 701 -2.74 10.92 25.77
CA GLN A 701 -2.96 12.36 25.71
C GLN A 701 -1.70 13.17 25.94
N SER A 702 -0.66 12.61 26.58
CA SER A 702 0.62 13.30 26.71
C SER A 702 1.36 13.42 25.38
N ALA A 703 1.16 12.43 24.50
CA ALA A 703 1.82 12.37 23.20
C ALA A 703 1.02 13.03 22.07
N SER A 704 -0.32 13.06 22.18
CA SER A 704 -1.21 13.38 21.06
C SER A 704 -2.55 14.00 21.50
N LEU A 705 -3.13 14.85 20.66
CA LEU A 705 -4.43 15.46 20.94
C LEU A 705 -5.57 14.46 20.71
N PRO A 706 -6.74 14.62 21.36
CA PRO A 706 -7.99 14.03 20.90
C PRO A 706 -8.28 14.37 19.43
N GLY A 707 -9.08 13.53 18.76
CA GLY A 707 -9.43 13.73 17.35
C GLY A 707 -10.86 13.36 16.99
N VAL A 708 -11.29 13.84 15.83
CA VAL A 708 -12.62 13.58 15.28
C VAL A 708 -12.55 12.38 14.33
N LEU A 709 -13.47 11.43 14.50
CA LEU A 709 -13.80 10.39 13.54
C LEU A 709 -14.99 10.87 12.69
N SER A 710 -14.95 10.66 11.37
CA SER A 710 -16.09 10.93 10.49
C SER A 710 -17.31 10.07 10.84
N ALA A 711 -18.49 10.46 10.38
CA ALA A 711 -19.67 9.59 10.41
C ALA A 711 -19.51 8.42 9.44
N SER A 712 -20.39 7.42 9.52
CA SER A 712 -20.56 6.45 8.45
C SER A 712 -21.34 7.02 7.28
N ASP A 713 -21.08 6.48 6.10
CA ASP A 713 -21.81 6.87 4.90
C ASP A 713 -23.20 6.23 4.86
N THR A 714 -24.15 6.89 4.18
CA THR A 714 -25.53 6.40 4.05
C THR A 714 -25.65 5.48 2.84
N VAL A 715 -25.27 4.21 3.02
CA VAL A 715 -25.38 3.17 2.00
C VAL A 715 -26.58 2.27 2.28
N ALA A 716 -27.42 2.03 1.28
CA ALA A 716 -28.60 1.18 1.42
C ALA A 716 -28.24 -0.26 1.81
N ASN A 717 -29.04 -0.87 2.69
CA ASN A 717 -28.90 -2.26 3.15
C ASN A 717 -27.57 -2.56 3.88
N ARG A 718 -26.94 -1.54 4.46
CA ARG A 718 -25.70 -1.67 5.23
C ARG A 718 -25.97 -1.61 6.72
N ALA A 719 -25.44 -2.57 7.48
CA ALA A 719 -25.70 -2.69 8.91
C ALA A 719 -25.09 -1.55 9.74
N ILE A 720 -23.98 -0.96 9.27
CA ILE A 720 -23.30 0.15 9.95
C ILE A 720 -23.62 1.53 9.35
N ALA A 721 -24.69 1.65 8.54
CA ALA A 721 -25.17 2.94 8.07
C ALA A 721 -25.70 3.82 9.22
N GLY A 722 -25.42 5.13 9.17
CA GLY A 722 -25.94 6.10 10.14
C GLY A 722 -25.19 6.19 11.47
N VAL A 723 -24.01 5.60 11.60
CA VAL A 723 -23.13 5.81 12.76
C VAL A 723 -22.68 7.27 12.75
N PRO A 724 -22.90 8.04 13.83
CA PRO A 724 -22.57 9.46 13.83
C PRO A 724 -21.05 9.68 13.90
N SER A 725 -20.64 10.93 13.71
CA SER A 725 -19.27 11.37 13.94
C SER A 725 -18.98 11.37 15.45
N TYR A 726 -17.74 11.05 15.84
CA TYR A 726 -17.33 11.01 17.25
C TYR A 726 -16.02 11.77 17.48
N VAL A 727 -15.90 12.41 18.64
CA VAL A 727 -14.62 12.83 19.22
C VAL A 727 -14.10 11.69 20.09
N THR A 728 -12.85 11.29 19.86
CA THR A 728 -12.19 10.21 20.59
C THR A 728 -10.76 10.57 20.99
N GLY A 729 -10.17 9.80 21.90
CA GLY A 729 -8.79 10.03 22.31
C GLY A 729 -7.76 9.41 21.35
N PRO A 730 -6.46 9.61 21.63
CA PRO A 730 -5.37 9.22 20.73
C PRO A 730 -5.28 7.73 20.38
N ALA A 731 -5.46 6.83 21.34
CA ALA A 731 -5.31 5.39 21.15
C ALA A 731 -6.43 4.82 20.29
N SER A 732 -7.67 5.18 20.62
CA SER A 732 -8.85 4.80 19.82
C SER A 732 -8.75 5.33 18.39
N ARG A 733 -8.21 6.53 18.21
CA ARG A 733 -7.96 7.09 16.88
C ARG A 733 -6.91 6.30 16.11
N ALA A 734 -5.71 6.11 16.67
CA ALA A 734 -4.58 5.52 15.97
C ALA A 734 -4.69 3.99 15.84
N CYS A 735 -4.77 3.28 16.97
CA CYS A 735 -4.85 1.81 17.01
C CYS A 735 -6.25 1.33 16.60
N GLY A 736 -7.30 2.02 17.06
CA GLY A 736 -8.66 1.69 16.67
C GLY A 736 -8.92 1.89 15.19
N SER A 737 -8.06 2.60 14.43
CA SER A 737 -8.21 2.73 12.98
C SER A 737 -8.19 1.38 12.27
N CYS A 738 -7.18 0.54 12.52
CA CYS A 738 -7.06 -0.79 11.93
C CYS A 738 -8.20 -1.71 12.39
N HIS A 739 -8.48 -1.74 13.70
CA HIS A 739 -9.52 -2.60 14.26
C HIS A 739 -10.93 -2.20 13.78
N ARG A 740 -11.20 -0.89 13.66
CA ARG A 740 -12.43 -0.39 13.05
C ARG A 740 -12.50 -0.78 11.58
N THR A 741 -11.43 -0.63 10.79
CA THR A 741 -11.43 -1.02 9.38
C THR A 741 -11.82 -2.49 9.19
N GLN A 742 -11.32 -3.41 10.03
CA GLN A 742 -11.68 -4.82 9.94
C GLN A 742 -13.20 -5.05 10.11
N VAL A 743 -13.83 -4.40 11.08
CA VAL A 743 -15.28 -4.54 11.31
C VAL A 743 -16.10 -3.76 10.28
N ILE A 744 -15.58 -2.63 9.78
CA ILE A 744 -16.19 -1.81 8.73
C ILE A 744 -16.25 -2.59 7.42
N ASN A 745 -15.15 -3.23 7.03
CA ASN A 745 -15.07 -4.03 5.80
C ASN A 745 -16.01 -5.24 5.85
N GLN A 746 -16.25 -5.79 7.04
CA GLN A 746 -17.19 -6.89 7.28
C GLN A 746 -18.66 -6.45 7.40
N ASP A 747 -18.94 -5.14 7.41
CA ASP A 747 -20.25 -4.58 7.74
C ASP A 747 -20.83 -5.13 9.06
N ASN A 748 -19.99 -5.23 10.10
CA ASN A 748 -20.35 -5.88 11.35
C ASN A 748 -20.75 -4.87 12.44
N ALA A 749 -22.05 -4.54 12.49
CA ALA A 749 -22.59 -3.59 13.47
C ALA A 749 -22.39 -4.00 14.93
N GLY A 750 -22.55 -5.30 15.25
CA GLY A 750 -22.37 -5.78 16.63
C GLY A 750 -20.93 -5.63 17.12
N ALA A 751 -19.95 -5.98 16.28
CA ALA A 751 -18.54 -5.80 16.61
C ALA A 751 -18.14 -4.32 16.68
N LEU A 752 -18.70 -3.48 15.80
CA LEU A 752 -18.47 -2.03 15.85
C LEU A 752 -19.03 -1.41 17.14
N THR A 753 -20.25 -1.78 17.56
CA THR A 753 -20.81 -1.35 18.84
C THR A 753 -19.91 -1.79 20.00
N ALA A 754 -19.40 -3.02 20.01
CA ALA A 754 -18.49 -3.48 21.05
C ALA A 754 -17.18 -2.68 21.11
N ILE A 755 -16.60 -2.30 19.96
CA ILE A 755 -15.42 -1.42 19.90
C ILE A 755 -15.74 -0.03 20.45
N ASN A 756 -16.90 0.51 20.09
CA ASN A 756 -17.34 1.83 20.56
C ASN A 756 -17.59 1.83 22.07
N ASP A 757 -18.31 0.82 22.60
CA ASP A 757 -18.57 0.67 24.03
C ASP A 757 -17.27 0.50 24.83
N HIS A 758 -16.33 -0.29 24.31
CA HIS A 758 -15.00 -0.45 24.90
C HIS A 758 -14.26 0.89 24.96
N THR A 759 -14.25 1.63 23.85
CA THR A 759 -13.62 2.95 23.77
C THR A 759 -14.26 3.96 24.72
N ALA A 760 -15.59 3.98 24.79
CA ALA A 760 -16.34 4.88 25.67
C ALA A 760 -16.12 4.55 27.16
N THR A 761 -15.96 3.27 27.49
CA THR A 761 -15.75 2.80 28.87
C THR A 761 -14.37 3.17 29.40
N PHE A 762 -13.34 3.02 28.56
CA PHE A 762 -11.94 3.18 28.95
C PHE A 762 -11.30 4.47 28.41
N GLY A 763 -12.12 5.43 27.98
CA GLY A 763 -11.65 6.59 27.26
C GLY A 763 -12.76 7.53 26.79
N THR A 764 -12.41 8.39 25.84
CA THR A 764 -13.35 9.34 25.26
C THR A 764 -13.99 8.78 23.99
N LEU A 765 -15.32 8.74 23.95
CA LEU A 765 -16.11 8.60 22.73
C LEU A 765 -17.39 9.45 22.89
N ILE A 766 -17.38 10.65 22.34
CA ILE A 766 -18.47 11.62 22.48
C ILE A 766 -18.95 11.97 21.08
N GLU A 767 -20.26 11.95 20.84
CA GLU A 767 -20.81 12.35 19.55
C GLU A 767 -20.32 13.75 19.17
N ALA A 768 -19.78 13.89 17.97
CA ALA A 768 -19.19 15.13 17.51
C ALA A 768 -20.28 16.17 17.22
N GLY A 769 -20.05 17.39 17.66
CA GLY A 769 -20.91 18.54 17.39
C GLY A 769 -20.12 19.84 17.49
N THR A 770 -20.78 20.96 17.23
CA THR A 770 -20.16 22.28 17.31
C THR A 770 -19.53 22.51 18.69
N GLY A 771 -18.22 22.77 18.73
CA GLY A 771 -17.49 23.06 19.97
C GLY A 771 -17.13 21.86 20.86
N VAL A 772 -17.63 20.66 20.55
CA VAL A 772 -17.36 19.45 21.36
C VAL A 772 -15.86 19.11 21.38
N LEU A 773 -15.20 19.12 20.21
CA LEU A 773 -13.76 18.85 20.12
C LEU A 773 -12.95 19.85 20.95
N ASP A 774 -13.23 21.15 20.82
CA ASP A 774 -12.49 22.20 21.54
C ASP A 774 -12.67 22.08 23.05
N ALA A 775 -13.89 21.76 23.50
CA ALA A 775 -14.18 21.50 24.91
C ALA A 775 -13.43 20.25 25.42
N THR A 776 -13.42 19.17 24.66
CA THR A 776 -12.69 17.93 24.98
C THR A 776 -11.18 18.18 25.07
N ILE A 777 -10.60 18.85 24.06
CA ILE A 777 -9.18 19.22 24.07
C ILE A 777 -8.88 20.09 25.29
N LYS A 778 -9.68 21.13 25.56
CA LYS A 778 -9.46 22.01 26.71
C LYS A 778 -9.54 21.26 28.04
N SER A 779 -10.50 20.34 28.19
CA SER A 779 -10.69 19.55 29.42
C SER A 779 -9.53 18.59 29.66
N LEU A 780 -9.22 17.74 28.68
CA LEU A 780 -8.19 16.69 28.83
C LEU A 780 -6.77 17.28 28.84
N MET A 781 -6.51 18.24 27.95
CA MET A 781 -5.15 18.75 27.75
C MET A 781 -4.74 19.80 28.77
N ALA A 782 -5.67 20.37 29.55
CA ALA A 782 -5.34 21.27 30.66
C ALA A 782 -4.42 20.61 31.70
N LEU A 783 -4.45 19.28 31.82
CA LEU A 783 -3.59 18.50 32.70
C LEU A 783 -2.13 18.42 32.23
N PHE A 784 -1.85 18.80 30.98
CA PHE A 784 -0.54 18.63 30.31
C PHE A 784 0.10 19.97 29.88
N LYS A 785 -0.41 21.11 30.36
CA LYS A 785 0.10 22.45 30.01
C LYS A 785 1.50 22.75 30.57
#